data_AF-A0A1M6FTX5-F1
#
_entry.id   AF-A0A1M6FTX5-F1
#
_cell.length_a   1.000
_cell.length_b   1.000
_cell.length_c   1.000
_cell.angle_alpha   90.00
_cell.angle_beta   90.00
_cell.angle_gamma   90.00
#
_symmetry.space_group_name_H-M   'P 1'
#
loop_
_entity.id
_entity.type
_entity.pdbx_description
1 polymer ?
#
loop_
_entity_poly.entity_id
_entity_poly.type
_entity_poly.pdbx_seq_one_letter_code
_entity_poly.pdbx_strand_id
1 'polypeptide(L)'
;MKYSDLALAEEEGKLEAAIAASRNLLIEAPTGSGKSLFIPYFLSKHCKGRVVVLQPRRIAAFSLAQFSAKLHNEPCGKTVGYQFRQDSCKSAGTRILFQTYGNFLQELLHGKCDAEWIVFDEYHERKADMDLLFGYFRAADPARAPRVAVMSAALNREELEAVLGVKCQALGHPLYPVQIINQTPATGNSLVSGVGLDAEVVRALKTLYRNNIWQTTLVFLPGKAEIARCHSAAAEALGNTCAEFLELYGGQDRETQDRIFEVTERPRVIFTTNIAETSITVPNVTGVVDSGIERVSLYDDSEKVNVLRTMPISMQNAIQRSGRSGRTQNGCAIRLWSEESEKRMPRGIVPEVLQIEPSELLLQKAALELDKREAGIELPTAIPEAREQVATKLLESFGMLKEGSITELGLKAIRTPISNIPLALILAKATCKADLSDTMLAAMAWIHSGTEYVQKSKYPLDVLTLAADTLSKSVSTPREVRFTLNQLRDYRDKLPAGVPRNSTGSTAPDLQRTLLLAFGDRLATPNGNVYKLDNGNTVRLQAIEPPYALLALTMLRTGGGSKSELRVSLYVPIPEELLAGKSDSVNYELLWRSGQERFIGVEVREFSRKEVLPQEASPKVLAQLKELTVATWKDKIEKENWSGKYLSEDVQTLLVKMRLASRLYPEYGLPEFNDEDMEIIFDEFASGVFLLRDINENRYRAILEEYFGKSMLAWLNKTFPDHYVLPNGKRARYRYQEVAPDEAASRNPNLVTQSLEGFLVEISARIEDLMQLRGEHRIADGKLKVRYDILAPNFRTIQKTWDLTGFWQNTYAEVRKELRGRYPKHPWPEVVI
;
A
#
# COMPACT_ATOMS: atom_id res chain seq x y z
N MET A 1 -33.55 -3.70 -30.87
CA MET A 1 -32.57 -4.60 -30.25
C MET A 1 -33.26 -5.33 -29.11
N LYS A 2 -33.17 -6.66 -29.08
CA LYS A 2 -33.67 -7.56 -28.02
C LYS A 2 -32.47 -8.25 -27.37
N TYR A 3 -32.67 -8.89 -26.21
CA TYR A 3 -31.63 -9.68 -25.56
C TYR A 3 -31.09 -10.83 -26.44
N SER A 4 -31.92 -11.36 -27.34
CA SER A 4 -31.54 -12.37 -28.34
C SER A 4 -30.51 -11.88 -29.36
N ASP A 5 -30.36 -10.56 -29.52
CA ASP A 5 -29.47 -9.97 -30.52
C ASP A 5 -28.05 -9.75 -29.94
N LEU A 6 -27.83 -10.06 -28.65
CA LEU A 6 -26.54 -9.95 -27.99
C LEU A 6 -25.71 -11.22 -28.25
N ALA A 7 -24.40 -11.08 -28.47
CA ALA A 7 -23.51 -12.21 -28.79
C ALA A 7 -23.53 -13.32 -27.72
N LEU A 8 -23.73 -12.97 -26.43
CA LEU A 8 -23.83 -13.98 -25.37
C LEU A 8 -25.13 -14.81 -25.41
N ALA A 9 -26.14 -14.41 -26.17
CA ALA A 9 -27.39 -15.16 -26.25
C ALA A 9 -27.20 -16.55 -26.87
N GLU A 10 -26.25 -16.70 -27.78
CA GLU A 10 -25.89 -18.00 -28.39
C GLU A 10 -25.30 -18.98 -27.37
N GLU A 11 -24.82 -18.48 -26.24
CA GLU A 11 -24.15 -19.25 -25.19
C GLU A 11 -25.07 -19.60 -24.00
N GLU A 12 -26.39 -19.34 -24.12
CA GLU A 12 -27.38 -19.57 -23.06
C GLU A 12 -27.34 -21.02 -22.52
N GLY A 13 -27.19 -22.02 -23.40
CA GLY A 13 -27.11 -23.42 -22.99
C GLY A 13 -25.89 -23.76 -22.11
N LYS A 14 -24.74 -23.10 -22.32
CA LYS A 14 -23.57 -23.26 -21.44
C LYS A 14 -23.83 -22.67 -20.05
N LEU A 15 -24.54 -21.54 -20.00
CA LEU A 15 -24.92 -20.89 -18.75
C LEU A 15 -25.93 -21.73 -17.95
N GLU A 16 -26.92 -22.34 -18.62
CA GLU A 16 -27.87 -23.26 -17.99
C GLU A 16 -27.16 -24.47 -17.34
N ALA A 17 -26.24 -25.09 -18.08
CA ALA A 17 -25.44 -26.19 -17.55
C ALA A 17 -24.59 -25.76 -16.34
N ALA A 18 -24.00 -24.56 -16.39
CA ALA A 18 -23.17 -24.03 -15.31
C ALA A 18 -23.98 -23.75 -14.03
N ILE A 19 -25.15 -23.09 -14.12
CA ILE A 19 -25.98 -22.80 -12.93
C ILE A 19 -26.62 -24.06 -12.32
N ALA A 20 -26.76 -25.13 -13.10
CA ALA A 20 -27.21 -26.43 -12.63
C ALA A 20 -26.08 -27.22 -11.93
N ALA A 21 -24.85 -27.12 -12.43
CA ALA A 21 -23.70 -27.82 -11.89
C ALA A 21 -23.13 -27.17 -10.63
N SER A 22 -23.17 -25.84 -10.54
CA SER A 22 -22.58 -25.11 -9.42
C SER A 22 -23.45 -23.98 -8.89
N ARG A 23 -23.28 -23.71 -7.60
CA ARG A 23 -23.94 -22.57 -6.94
C ARG A 23 -23.46 -21.24 -7.51
N ASN A 24 -22.16 -21.09 -7.70
CA ASN A 24 -21.52 -19.86 -8.16
C ASN A 24 -21.21 -19.93 -9.66
N LEU A 25 -20.95 -18.78 -10.27
CA LEU A 25 -20.52 -18.65 -11.66
C LEU A 25 -19.25 -17.81 -11.75
N LEU A 26 -18.33 -18.23 -12.61
CA LEU A 26 -17.18 -17.44 -13.03
C LEU A 26 -17.22 -17.30 -14.55
N ILE A 27 -17.26 -16.07 -15.04
CA ILE A 27 -17.48 -15.76 -16.45
C ILE A 27 -16.37 -14.84 -16.95
N GLU A 28 -15.72 -15.28 -18.01
CA GLU A 28 -14.78 -14.48 -18.79
C GLU A 28 -15.42 -14.18 -20.15
N ALA A 29 -15.64 -12.91 -20.45
CA ALA A 29 -16.23 -12.50 -21.71
C ALA A 29 -15.66 -11.14 -22.18
N PRO A 30 -15.31 -10.97 -23.46
CA PRO A 30 -14.76 -9.72 -23.98
C PRO A 30 -15.68 -8.53 -23.73
N THR A 31 -15.12 -7.32 -23.57
CA THR A 31 -15.97 -6.13 -23.43
C THR A 31 -16.79 -5.88 -24.71
N GLY A 32 -18.04 -5.43 -24.58
CA GLY A 32 -18.93 -5.20 -25.73
C GLY A 32 -19.71 -6.44 -26.19
N SER A 33 -19.41 -7.63 -25.66
CA SER A 33 -20.16 -8.87 -25.93
C SER A 33 -21.59 -8.89 -25.34
N GLY A 34 -21.88 -7.97 -24.42
CA GLY A 34 -23.18 -7.85 -23.76
C GLY A 34 -23.27 -8.50 -22.37
N LYS A 35 -22.15 -8.94 -21.78
CA LYS A 35 -22.12 -9.65 -20.47
C LYS A 35 -22.91 -8.93 -19.36
N SER A 36 -22.72 -7.63 -19.21
CA SER A 36 -23.33 -6.79 -18.18
C SER A 36 -24.85 -6.61 -18.35
N LEU A 37 -25.40 -7.02 -19.49
CA LEU A 37 -26.82 -6.94 -19.82
C LEU A 37 -27.45 -8.33 -19.85
N PHE A 38 -26.85 -9.26 -20.60
CA PHE A 38 -27.40 -10.59 -20.83
C PHE A 38 -27.33 -11.48 -19.58
N ILE A 39 -26.21 -11.49 -18.85
CA ILE A 39 -26.06 -12.37 -17.67
C ILE A 39 -27.07 -12.01 -16.57
N PRO A 40 -27.24 -10.73 -16.15
CA PRO A 40 -28.26 -10.40 -15.16
C PRO A 40 -29.68 -10.75 -15.62
N TYR A 41 -29.99 -10.54 -16.90
CA TYR A 41 -31.26 -10.91 -17.49
C TYR A 41 -31.51 -12.42 -17.43
N PHE A 42 -30.53 -13.22 -17.88
CA PHE A 42 -30.55 -14.67 -17.78
C PHE A 42 -30.80 -15.11 -16.33
N LEU A 43 -29.96 -14.68 -15.39
CA LEU A 43 -30.10 -15.06 -13.98
C LEU A 43 -31.48 -14.71 -13.40
N SER A 44 -32.05 -13.56 -13.79
CA SER A 44 -33.37 -13.12 -13.31
C SER A 44 -34.53 -14.03 -13.74
N LYS A 45 -34.37 -14.75 -14.86
CA LYS A 45 -35.33 -15.76 -15.32
C LYS A 45 -35.23 -17.08 -14.56
N HIS A 46 -34.03 -17.41 -14.09
CA HIS A 46 -33.73 -18.67 -13.40
C HIS A 46 -33.74 -18.55 -11.86
N CYS A 47 -34.19 -17.41 -11.33
CA CYS A 47 -34.31 -17.16 -9.90
C CYS A 47 -35.67 -16.49 -9.57
N LYS A 48 -36.12 -16.52 -8.31
CA LYS A 48 -37.37 -15.86 -7.88
C LYS A 48 -37.12 -14.53 -7.16
N GLY A 49 -35.98 -14.43 -6.48
CA GLY A 49 -35.50 -13.24 -5.80
C GLY A 49 -34.84 -12.25 -6.75
N ARG A 50 -34.15 -11.28 -6.15
CA ARG A 50 -33.50 -10.18 -6.86
C ARG A 50 -32.07 -10.54 -7.28
N VAL A 51 -31.70 -10.12 -8.48
CA VAL A 51 -30.31 -10.12 -8.97
C VAL A 51 -29.74 -8.72 -8.75
N VAL A 52 -28.72 -8.61 -7.90
CA VAL A 52 -28.00 -7.35 -7.66
C VAL A 52 -26.72 -7.36 -8.47
N VAL A 53 -26.56 -6.37 -9.34
CA VAL A 53 -25.39 -6.22 -10.22
C VAL A 53 -24.52 -5.10 -9.71
N LEU A 54 -23.33 -5.44 -9.22
CA LEU A 54 -22.38 -4.52 -8.65
C LEU A 54 -21.48 -3.93 -9.74
N GLN A 55 -21.37 -2.60 -9.74
CA GLN A 55 -20.62 -1.82 -10.72
C GLN A 55 -19.62 -0.88 -10.00
N PRO A 56 -18.39 -0.70 -10.50
CA PRO A 56 -17.43 0.22 -9.89
C PRO A 56 -17.89 1.67 -9.91
N ARG A 57 -18.66 2.07 -10.93
CA ARG A 57 -18.94 3.49 -11.22
C ARG A 57 -20.43 3.75 -11.31
N ARG A 58 -20.86 4.89 -10.77
CA ARG A 58 -22.25 5.36 -10.82
C ARG A 58 -22.79 5.48 -12.25
N ILE A 59 -21.97 6.01 -13.16
CA ILE A 59 -22.34 6.21 -14.56
C ILE A 59 -22.59 4.87 -15.26
N ALA A 60 -21.78 3.84 -14.97
CA ALA A 60 -21.99 2.49 -15.49
C ALA A 60 -23.30 1.90 -14.97
N ALA A 61 -23.51 1.92 -13.64
CA ALA A 61 -24.74 1.41 -13.02
C ALA A 61 -26.00 2.09 -13.60
N PHE A 62 -25.97 3.42 -13.74
CA PHE A 62 -27.08 4.18 -14.30
C PHE A 62 -27.33 3.85 -15.78
N SER A 63 -26.28 3.90 -16.61
CA SER A 63 -26.39 3.66 -18.05
C SER A 63 -26.86 2.23 -18.36
N LEU A 64 -26.30 1.22 -17.68
CA LEU A 64 -26.72 -0.18 -17.81
C LEU A 64 -28.16 -0.39 -17.37
N ALA A 65 -28.59 0.22 -16.26
CA ALA A 65 -29.99 0.13 -15.82
C ALA A 65 -30.95 0.74 -16.84
N GLN A 66 -30.63 1.92 -17.38
CA GLN A 66 -31.44 2.58 -18.42
C GLN A 66 -31.51 1.74 -19.69
N PHE A 67 -30.38 1.20 -20.15
CA PHE A 67 -30.33 0.40 -21.37
C PHE A 67 -31.04 -0.96 -21.19
N SER A 68 -30.84 -1.61 -20.05
CA SER A 68 -31.52 -2.86 -19.68
C SER A 68 -33.04 -2.65 -19.59
N ALA A 69 -33.51 -1.57 -18.95
CA ALA A 69 -34.93 -1.21 -18.92
C ALA A 69 -35.51 -1.00 -20.35
N LYS A 70 -34.75 -0.35 -21.24
CA LYS A 70 -35.15 -0.20 -22.66
C LYS A 70 -35.26 -1.55 -23.38
N LEU A 71 -34.35 -2.50 -23.14
CA LEU A 71 -34.43 -3.86 -23.71
C LEU A 71 -35.65 -4.63 -23.20
N HIS A 72 -36.12 -4.33 -21.98
CA HIS A 72 -37.37 -4.83 -21.43
C HIS A 72 -38.62 -4.10 -21.95
N ASN A 73 -38.49 -3.03 -22.74
CA ASN A 73 -39.57 -2.13 -23.15
C ASN A 73 -40.33 -1.52 -21.96
N GLU A 74 -39.63 -1.24 -20.86
CA GLU A 74 -40.20 -0.68 -19.64
C GLU A 74 -39.44 0.59 -19.18
N PRO A 75 -40.07 1.50 -18.43
CA PRO A 75 -39.34 2.53 -17.71
C PRO A 75 -38.48 1.92 -16.60
N CYS A 76 -37.31 2.52 -16.36
CA CYS A 76 -36.45 2.18 -15.22
C CYS A 76 -37.21 2.36 -13.90
N GLY A 77 -36.97 1.46 -12.94
CA GLY A 77 -37.65 1.39 -11.64
C GLY A 77 -38.74 0.32 -11.53
N LYS A 78 -39.19 -0.26 -12.66
CA LYS A 78 -40.07 -1.45 -12.69
C LYS A 78 -39.26 -2.72 -12.52
N THR A 79 -39.13 -3.57 -13.55
CA THR A 79 -38.38 -4.83 -13.50
C THR A 79 -36.87 -4.61 -13.31
N VAL A 80 -36.34 -3.55 -13.92
CA VAL A 80 -34.93 -3.15 -13.83
C VAL A 80 -34.84 -1.81 -13.12
N GLY A 81 -33.89 -1.67 -12.19
CA GLY A 81 -33.66 -0.43 -11.44
C GLY A 81 -32.19 -0.18 -11.14
N TYR A 82 -31.90 0.95 -10.51
CA TYR A 82 -30.57 1.26 -10.01
C TYR A 82 -30.60 1.85 -8.59
N GLN A 83 -29.46 1.76 -7.90
CA GLN A 83 -29.26 2.42 -6.63
C GLN A 83 -27.79 2.78 -6.41
N PHE A 84 -27.53 4.01 -5.99
CA PHE A 84 -26.24 4.45 -5.49
C PHE A 84 -26.43 5.61 -4.50
N ARG A 85 -25.37 6.06 -3.83
CA ARG A 85 -25.44 6.92 -2.64
C ARG A 85 -26.42 8.09 -2.68
N GLN A 86 -26.60 8.74 -3.84
CA GLN A 86 -27.38 9.98 -3.99
C GLN A 86 -28.65 9.86 -4.84
N ASP A 87 -28.90 8.68 -5.42
CA ASP A 87 -30.03 8.49 -6.32
C ASP A 87 -30.43 7.02 -6.38
N SER A 88 -31.72 6.77 -6.50
CA SER A 88 -32.27 5.42 -6.56
C SER A 88 -33.54 5.42 -7.39
N CYS A 89 -33.66 4.44 -8.27
CA CYS A 89 -34.86 4.17 -9.02
C CYS A 89 -35.16 2.67 -8.95
N LYS A 90 -35.95 2.27 -7.96
CA LYS A 90 -36.35 0.87 -7.72
C LYS A 90 -37.75 0.82 -7.09
N SER A 91 -38.42 -0.31 -7.25
CA SER A 91 -39.72 -0.62 -6.64
C SER A 91 -39.71 -2.03 -6.04
N ALA A 92 -40.82 -2.42 -5.39
CA ALA A 92 -41.00 -3.79 -4.91
C ALA A 92 -40.93 -4.82 -6.06
N GLY A 93 -41.28 -4.41 -7.30
CA GLY A 93 -41.22 -5.27 -8.49
C GLY A 93 -39.84 -5.37 -9.14
N THR A 94 -38.82 -4.67 -8.64
CA THR A 94 -37.47 -4.68 -9.24
C THR A 94 -36.77 -6.02 -9.02
N ARG A 95 -36.53 -6.73 -10.13
CA ARG A 95 -35.85 -8.03 -10.20
C ARG A 95 -34.36 -7.91 -10.50
N ILE A 96 -33.95 -6.92 -11.30
CA ILE A 96 -32.54 -6.63 -11.61
C ILE A 96 -32.20 -5.24 -11.05
N LEU A 97 -31.27 -5.17 -10.11
CA LEU A 97 -30.86 -3.92 -9.47
C LEU A 97 -29.38 -3.65 -9.72
N PHE A 98 -29.08 -2.61 -10.48
CA PHE A 98 -27.70 -2.15 -10.68
C PHE A 98 -27.27 -1.22 -9.54
N GLN A 99 -26.16 -1.54 -8.89
CA GLN A 99 -25.71 -0.83 -7.69
C GLN A 99 -24.21 -0.65 -7.67
N THR A 100 -23.72 0.42 -7.05
CA THR A 100 -22.27 0.57 -6.86
C THR A 100 -21.78 -0.29 -5.69
N TYR A 101 -20.59 -0.88 -5.80
CA TYR A 101 -19.98 -1.72 -4.75
C TYR A 101 -20.03 -1.07 -3.37
N GLY A 102 -19.50 0.15 -3.20
CA GLY A 102 -19.56 0.87 -1.94
C GLY A 102 -20.97 1.13 -1.40
N ASN A 103 -21.99 1.31 -2.24
CA ASN A 103 -23.38 1.46 -1.75
C ASN A 103 -23.92 0.13 -1.23
N PHE A 104 -23.60 -0.98 -1.90
CA PHE A 104 -24.00 -2.31 -1.46
C PHE A 104 -23.29 -2.73 -0.18
N LEU A 105 -21.98 -2.45 -0.07
CA LEU A 105 -21.22 -2.67 1.16
C LEU A 105 -21.84 -1.94 2.35
N GLN A 106 -22.25 -0.68 2.18
CA GLN A 106 -22.93 0.09 3.22
C GLN A 106 -24.30 -0.49 3.62
N GLU A 107 -25.08 -1.02 2.67
CA GLU A 107 -26.32 -1.72 3.00
C GLU A 107 -26.08 -3.00 3.79
N LEU A 108 -25.07 -3.78 3.38
CA LEU A 108 -24.65 -5.01 4.05
C LEU A 108 -24.20 -4.74 5.49
N LEU A 109 -23.38 -3.71 5.70
CA LEU A 109 -22.94 -3.26 7.04
C LEU A 109 -24.10 -2.79 7.93
N HIS A 110 -25.23 -2.39 7.33
CA HIS A 110 -26.48 -2.08 8.02
C HIS A 110 -27.43 -3.27 8.16
N GLY A 111 -26.96 -4.49 7.88
CA GLY A 111 -27.73 -5.73 8.00
C GLY A 111 -28.78 -5.91 6.90
N LYS A 112 -28.62 -5.25 5.74
CA LYS A 112 -29.54 -5.36 4.61
C LYS A 112 -28.88 -6.12 3.46
N CYS A 113 -29.42 -7.28 3.12
CA CYS A 113 -29.05 -8.04 1.93
C CYS A 113 -30.32 -8.66 1.33
N ASP A 114 -30.85 -8.03 0.28
CA ASP A 114 -32.03 -8.52 -0.46
C ASP A 114 -31.60 -8.90 -1.89
N ALA A 115 -30.91 -10.04 -1.97
CA ALA A 115 -30.36 -10.59 -3.21
C ALA A 115 -30.39 -12.12 -3.16
N GLU A 116 -30.89 -12.76 -4.23
CA GLU A 116 -30.67 -14.19 -4.46
C GLU A 116 -29.36 -14.40 -5.23
N TRP A 117 -29.03 -13.46 -6.13
CA TRP A 117 -27.77 -13.41 -6.86
C TRP A 117 -27.06 -12.08 -6.66
N ILE A 118 -25.76 -12.14 -6.44
CA ILE A 118 -24.86 -10.99 -6.47
C ILE A 118 -23.90 -11.18 -7.64
N VAL A 119 -23.92 -10.23 -8.56
CA VAL A 119 -23.10 -10.23 -9.76
C VAL A 119 -21.99 -9.20 -9.59
N PHE A 120 -20.76 -9.65 -9.44
CA PHE A 120 -19.55 -8.83 -9.45
C PHE A 120 -19.18 -8.55 -10.90
N ASP A 121 -19.60 -7.40 -11.43
CA ASP A 121 -19.19 -6.96 -12.75
C ASP A 121 -17.91 -6.13 -12.70
N GLU A 122 -17.17 -6.13 -13.80
CA GLU A 122 -15.89 -5.43 -13.97
C GLU A 122 -14.88 -5.73 -12.82
N TYR A 123 -14.87 -6.97 -12.31
CA TYR A 123 -14.05 -7.35 -11.14
C TYR A 123 -12.53 -7.15 -11.33
N HIS A 124 -12.07 -7.02 -12.58
CA HIS A 124 -10.69 -6.67 -12.88
C HIS A 124 -10.29 -5.27 -12.40
N GLU A 125 -11.21 -4.33 -12.12
CA GLU A 125 -10.84 -3.02 -11.56
C GLU A 125 -10.25 -3.13 -10.13
N ARG A 126 -10.40 -4.28 -9.45
CA ARG A 126 -9.74 -4.64 -8.17
C ARG A 126 -9.77 -3.52 -7.12
N LYS A 127 -10.95 -2.92 -6.94
CA LYS A 127 -11.22 -1.93 -5.90
C LYS A 127 -11.30 -2.57 -4.52
N ALA A 128 -10.98 -1.82 -3.48
CA ALA A 128 -10.89 -2.37 -2.12
C ALA A 128 -12.25 -2.89 -1.61
N ASP A 129 -13.34 -2.22 -1.96
CA ASP A 129 -14.71 -2.64 -1.64
C ASP A 129 -15.13 -3.92 -2.39
N MET A 130 -14.67 -4.10 -3.64
CA MET A 130 -14.87 -5.33 -4.41
C MET A 130 -14.19 -6.51 -3.73
N ASP A 131 -12.90 -6.37 -3.39
CA ASP A 131 -12.10 -7.42 -2.77
C ASP A 131 -12.67 -7.78 -1.38
N LEU A 132 -13.14 -6.81 -0.60
CA LEU A 132 -13.79 -7.05 0.69
C LEU A 132 -15.12 -7.79 0.53
N LEU A 133 -15.99 -7.34 -0.38
CA LEU A 133 -17.26 -8.01 -0.63
C LEU A 133 -17.05 -9.43 -1.15
N PHE A 134 -16.06 -9.63 -2.02
CA PHE A 134 -15.72 -10.94 -2.54
C PHE A 134 -15.22 -11.88 -1.44
N GLY A 135 -14.28 -11.41 -0.59
CA GLY A 135 -13.84 -12.16 0.59
C GLY A 135 -15.00 -12.47 1.55
N TYR A 136 -15.91 -11.52 1.75
CA TYR A 136 -17.12 -11.73 2.55
C TYR A 136 -18.01 -12.80 1.93
N PHE A 137 -18.41 -12.75 0.66
CA PHE A 137 -19.30 -13.81 0.14
C PHE A 137 -18.61 -15.16 -0.03
N ARG A 138 -17.28 -15.20 -0.19
CA ARG A 138 -16.48 -16.43 -0.17
C ARG A 138 -16.58 -17.15 1.17
N ALA A 139 -16.36 -16.43 2.27
CA ALA A 139 -16.36 -17.01 3.61
C ALA A 139 -17.78 -17.15 4.20
N ALA A 140 -18.85 -16.83 3.46
CA ALA A 140 -20.21 -16.83 3.99
C ALA A 140 -20.81 -18.24 3.91
N ASP A 141 -21.65 -18.61 4.89
CA ASP A 141 -22.34 -19.88 4.89
C ASP A 141 -23.20 -20.02 3.61
N PRO A 142 -22.91 -21.00 2.74
CA PRO A 142 -23.68 -21.22 1.52
C PRO A 142 -25.18 -21.44 1.78
N ALA A 143 -25.59 -21.95 2.94
CA ALA A 143 -27.00 -22.15 3.24
C ALA A 143 -27.79 -20.84 3.36
N ARG A 144 -27.13 -19.72 3.70
CA ARG A 144 -27.77 -18.43 4.00
C ARG A 144 -27.35 -17.30 3.06
N ALA A 145 -26.15 -17.39 2.49
CA ALA A 145 -25.64 -16.38 1.58
C ALA A 145 -26.43 -16.35 0.26
N PRO A 146 -26.33 -15.26 -0.52
CA PRO A 146 -26.70 -15.24 -1.93
C PRO A 146 -25.77 -16.12 -2.79
N ARG A 147 -26.18 -16.41 -4.03
CA ARG A 147 -25.30 -17.01 -5.06
C ARG A 147 -24.43 -15.92 -5.67
N VAL A 148 -23.19 -16.25 -6.05
CA VAL A 148 -22.24 -15.26 -6.59
C VAL A 148 -21.93 -15.56 -8.05
N ALA A 149 -22.01 -14.53 -8.89
CA ALA A 149 -21.47 -14.56 -10.25
C ALA A 149 -20.35 -13.51 -10.37
N VAL A 150 -19.17 -13.91 -10.84
CA VAL A 150 -18.06 -12.99 -11.10
C VAL A 150 -17.86 -12.88 -12.61
N MET A 151 -17.89 -11.65 -13.12
CA MET A 151 -17.74 -11.36 -14.54
C MET A 151 -16.57 -10.41 -14.76
N SER A 152 -15.69 -10.77 -15.69
CA SER A 152 -14.59 -9.89 -16.08
C SER A 152 -14.15 -10.14 -17.51
N ALA A 153 -13.56 -9.10 -18.12
CA ALA A 153 -13.00 -9.16 -19.45
C ALA A 153 -11.59 -9.79 -19.50
N ALA A 154 -10.91 -9.85 -18.36
CA ALA A 154 -9.62 -10.50 -18.22
C ALA A 154 -9.47 -10.94 -16.76
N LEU A 155 -9.26 -12.23 -16.53
CA LEU A 155 -9.21 -12.84 -15.21
C LEU A 155 -7.87 -13.52 -14.97
N ASN A 156 -7.37 -13.42 -13.74
CA ASN A 156 -6.46 -14.44 -13.23
C ASN A 156 -7.31 -15.69 -12.97
N ARG A 157 -7.51 -16.47 -14.04
CA ARG A 157 -8.47 -17.59 -14.05
C ARG A 157 -8.18 -18.58 -12.93
N GLU A 158 -6.92 -18.97 -12.79
CA GLU A 158 -6.48 -19.99 -11.82
C GLU A 158 -6.79 -19.57 -10.37
N GLU A 159 -6.51 -18.31 -10.02
CA GLU A 159 -6.78 -17.75 -8.69
C GLU A 159 -8.28 -17.76 -8.37
N LEU A 160 -9.12 -17.27 -9.29
CA LEU A 160 -10.56 -17.17 -9.03
C LEU A 160 -11.30 -18.49 -9.13
N GLU A 161 -10.85 -19.41 -9.98
CA GLU A 161 -11.37 -20.78 -10.03
C GLU A 161 -11.11 -21.50 -8.70
N ALA A 162 -9.89 -21.37 -8.16
CA ALA A 162 -9.53 -21.94 -6.86
C ALA A 162 -10.37 -21.35 -5.72
N VAL A 163 -10.60 -20.03 -5.75
CA VAL A 163 -11.36 -19.33 -4.70
C VAL A 163 -12.87 -19.63 -4.75
N LEU A 164 -13.48 -19.62 -5.94
CA LEU A 164 -14.92 -19.84 -6.09
C LEU A 164 -15.31 -21.33 -6.15
N GLY A 165 -14.33 -22.22 -6.37
CA GLY A 165 -14.56 -23.65 -6.54
C GLY A 165 -15.34 -24.00 -7.81
N VAL A 166 -15.28 -23.16 -8.85
CA VAL A 166 -16.00 -23.34 -10.12
C VAL A 166 -15.08 -23.10 -11.30
N LYS A 167 -15.30 -23.81 -12.40
CA LYS A 167 -14.56 -23.57 -13.66
C LYS A 167 -15.08 -22.32 -14.36
N CYS A 168 -14.15 -21.51 -14.84
CA CYS A 168 -14.44 -20.31 -15.61
C CYS A 168 -15.10 -20.67 -16.95
N GLN A 169 -16.23 -20.04 -17.21
CA GLN A 169 -16.91 -20.11 -18.50
C GLN A 169 -16.37 -18.99 -19.39
N ALA A 170 -15.58 -19.36 -20.39
CA ALA A 170 -15.17 -18.45 -21.44
C ALA A 170 -16.31 -18.32 -22.45
N LEU A 171 -16.94 -17.15 -22.52
CA LEU A 171 -18.15 -16.90 -23.32
C LEU A 171 -17.93 -15.80 -24.35
N GLY A 172 -18.48 -16.03 -25.54
CA GLY A 172 -18.42 -15.09 -26.66
C GLY A 172 -17.02 -14.92 -27.25
N HIS A 173 -16.93 -14.07 -28.26
CA HIS A 173 -15.70 -13.68 -28.94
C HIS A 173 -15.68 -12.16 -29.18
N PRO A 174 -14.51 -11.53 -29.40
CA PRO A 174 -14.46 -10.17 -29.89
C PRO A 174 -15.31 -10.03 -31.15
N LEU A 175 -16.10 -8.97 -31.25
CA LEU A 175 -17.00 -8.76 -32.39
C LEU A 175 -16.21 -8.36 -33.64
N TYR A 176 -15.16 -7.53 -33.49
CA TYR A 176 -14.34 -7.05 -34.59
C TYR A 176 -12.85 -6.96 -34.22
N PRO A 177 -11.93 -7.20 -35.17
CA PRO A 177 -10.49 -7.03 -34.96
C PRO A 177 -10.10 -5.56 -34.72
N VAL A 178 -9.03 -5.37 -33.94
CA VAL A 178 -8.40 -4.06 -33.70
C VAL A 178 -6.95 -4.11 -34.16
N GLN A 179 -6.56 -3.24 -35.08
CA GLN A 179 -5.16 -3.05 -35.47
C GLN A 179 -4.43 -2.26 -34.38
N ILE A 180 -3.29 -2.78 -33.91
CA ILE A 180 -2.44 -2.09 -32.93
C ILE A 180 -1.24 -1.48 -33.63
N ILE A 181 -0.98 -0.19 -33.39
CA ILE A 181 0.19 0.53 -33.89
C ILE A 181 0.96 1.08 -32.69
N ASN A 182 2.19 0.64 -32.49
CA ASN A 182 3.10 1.21 -31.50
C ASN A 182 3.85 2.41 -32.10
N GLN A 183 3.55 3.59 -31.58
CA GLN A 183 4.16 4.86 -31.96
C GLN A 183 5.24 5.22 -30.93
N THR A 184 6.51 4.94 -31.26
CA THR A 184 7.65 5.37 -30.43
C THR A 184 7.70 6.90 -30.33
N PRO A 185 7.75 7.49 -29.10
CA PRO A 185 7.90 8.94 -28.92
C PRO A 185 9.18 9.48 -29.58
N ALA A 186 9.12 10.70 -30.10
CA ALA A 186 10.29 11.37 -30.65
C ALA A 186 11.35 11.65 -29.57
N THR A 187 12.62 11.73 -29.98
CA THR A 187 13.75 12.01 -29.09
C THR A 187 13.52 13.29 -28.29
N GLY A 188 13.64 13.22 -26.96
CA GLY A 188 13.40 14.35 -26.05
C GLY A 188 11.98 14.42 -25.49
N ASN A 189 11.02 13.70 -26.07
CA ASN A 189 9.68 13.56 -25.50
C ASN A 189 9.69 12.50 -24.39
N SER A 190 8.91 12.75 -23.34
CA SER A 190 8.73 11.82 -22.23
C SER A 190 7.28 11.87 -21.77
N LEU A 191 6.55 10.79 -22.04
CA LEU A 191 5.12 10.71 -21.76
C LEU A 191 4.85 10.78 -20.25
N VAL A 192 5.65 10.11 -19.42
CA VAL A 192 5.48 10.09 -17.96
C VAL A 192 5.63 11.49 -17.35
N SER A 193 6.55 12.30 -17.86
CA SER A 193 6.69 13.71 -17.46
C SER A 193 5.78 14.66 -18.22
N GLY A 194 4.99 14.15 -19.18
CA GLY A 194 4.06 14.93 -20.01
C GLY A 194 4.72 15.81 -21.07
N VAL A 195 6.04 15.70 -21.26
CA VAL A 195 6.82 16.52 -22.21
C VAL A 195 6.59 16.01 -23.63
N GLY A 196 6.02 16.85 -24.50
CA GLY A 196 5.73 16.54 -25.91
C GLY A 196 4.51 15.65 -26.15
N LEU A 197 3.71 15.37 -25.12
CA LEU A 197 2.53 14.50 -25.20
C LEU A 197 1.50 14.98 -26.24
N ASP A 198 1.23 16.29 -26.25
CA ASP A 198 0.33 16.96 -27.19
C ASP A 198 0.79 16.80 -28.65
N ALA A 199 2.09 16.95 -28.92
CA ALA A 199 2.65 16.71 -30.25
C ALA A 199 2.51 15.25 -30.71
N GLU A 200 2.70 14.29 -29.81
CA GLU A 200 2.54 12.86 -30.10
C GLU A 200 1.07 12.48 -30.36
N VAL A 201 0.14 13.06 -29.59
CA VAL A 201 -1.31 12.90 -29.80
C VAL A 201 -1.71 13.46 -31.16
N VAL A 202 -1.27 14.67 -31.51
CA VAL A 202 -1.54 15.27 -32.82
C VAL A 202 -0.98 14.40 -33.96
N ARG A 203 0.22 13.84 -33.79
CA ARG A 203 0.81 12.91 -34.77
C ARG A 203 -0.05 11.66 -34.96
N ALA A 204 -0.53 11.06 -33.87
CA ALA A 204 -1.41 9.90 -33.91
C ALA A 204 -2.76 10.22 -34.59
N LEU A 205 -3.38 11.36 -34.25
CA LEU A 205 -4.62 11.82 -34.87
C LEU A 205 -4.45 12.08 -36.38
N LYS A 206 -3.33 12.67 -36.82
CA LYS A 206 -3.02 12.83 -38.25
C LYS A 206 -2.91 11.49 -38.97
N THR A 207 -2.36 10.46 -38.32
CA THR A 207 -2.31 9.10 -38.87
C THR A 207 -3.71 8.51 -39.03
N LEU A 208 -4.56 8.60 -38.01
CA LEU A 208 -5.95 8.10 -38.09
C LEU A 208 -6.76 8.86 -39.15
N TYR A 209 -6.61 10.19 -39.21
CA TYR A 209 -7.26 11.05 -40.20
C TYR A 209 -6.90 10.65 -41.64
N ARG A 210 -5.60 10.56 -41.95
CA ARG A 210 -5.11 10.25 -43.30
C ARG A 210 -5.55 8.88 -43.81
N ASN A 211 -5.83 7.94 -42.91
CA ASN A 211 -6.29 6.60 -43.24
C ASN A 211 -7.82 6.43 -43.16
N ASN A 212 -8.57 7.51 -42.89
CA ASN A 212 -10.03 7.49 -42.71
C ASN A 212 -10.52 6.56 -41.58
N ILE A 213 -9.75 6.41 -40.49
CA ILE A 213 -10.07 5.53 -39.34
C ILE A 213 -10.36 6.36 -38.09
N TRP A 214 -11.09 7.46 -38.24
CA TRP A 214 -11.25 8.48 -37.18
C TRP A 214 -12.67 9.01 -37.00
N GLN A 215 -13.68 8.26 -37.46
CA GLN A 215 -15.11 8.59 -37.29
C GLN A 215 -15.43 8.96 -35.84
N THR A 216 -15.03 8.13 -34.89
CA THR A 216 -15.00 8.50 -33.47
C THR A 216 -13.71 7.98 -32.86
N THR A 217 -12.91 8.89 -32.30
CA THR A 217 -11.61 8.59 -31.73
C THR A 217 -11.60 8.89 -30.24
N LEU A 218 -11.18 7.93 -29.42
CA LEU A 218 -10.93 8.13 -27.99
C LEU A 218 -9.44 8.38 -27.75
N VAL A 219 -9.10 9.44 -27.02
CA VAL A 219 -7.72 9.78 -26.66
C VAL A 219 -7.55 9.69 -25.14
N PHE A 220 -6.85 8.66 -24.65
CA PHE A 220 -6.64 8.43 -23.22
C PHE A 220 -5.46 9.24 -22.67
N LEU A 221 -5.72 10.08 -21.68
CA LEU A 221 -4.78 11.03 -21.09
C LEU A 221 -4.85 11.00 -19.54
N PRO A 222 -3.78 11.37 -18.82
CA PRO A 222 -3.72 11.17 -17.37
C PRO A 222 -4.56 12.18 -16.57
N GLY A 223 -4.97 13.31 -17.15
CA GLY A 223 -5.75 14.31 -16.41
C GLY A 223 -6.19 15.53 -17.21
N LYS A 224 -6.94 16.42 -16.53
CA LYS A 224 -7.56 17.61 -17.13
C LYS A 224 -6.56 18.56 -17.80
N ALA A 225 -5.41 18.80 -17.17
CA ALA A 225 -4.41 19.72 -17.71
C ALA A 225 -3.84 19.20 -19.03
N GLU A 226 -3.57 17.89 -19.12
CA GLU A 226 -3.12 17.23 -20.33
C GLU A 226 -4.21 17.20 -21.40
N ILE A 227 -5.46 16.92 -21.02
CA ILE A 227 -6.64 16.95 -21.90
C ILE A 227 -6.78 18.33 -22.57
N ALA A 228 -6.79 19.41 -21.79
CA ALA A 228 -6.94 20.76 -22.33
C ALA A 228 -5.78 21.13 -23.27
N ARG A 229 -4.53 20.76 -22.95
CA ARG A 229 -3.38 20.98 -23.84
C ARG A 229 -3.51 20.21 -25.16
N CYS A 230 -3.83 18.93 -25.10
CA CYS A 230 -3.97 18.09 -26.28
C CYS A 230 -5.17 18.50 -27.15
N HIS A 231 -6.27 18.91 -26.53
CA HIS A 231 -7.43 19.45 -27.22
C HIS A 231 -7.05 20.71 -28.02
N SER A 232 -6.47 21.72 -27.36
CA SER A 232 -6.04 22.94 -28.04
C SER A 232 -5.08 22.65 -29.19
N ALA A 233 -4.08 21.79 -28.98
CA ALA A 233 -3.11 21.42 -30.00
C ALA A 233 -3.76 20.67 -31.20
N ALA A 234 -4.72 19.79 -30.94
CA ALA A 234 -5.44 19.08 -31.99
C ALA A 234 -6.38 19.99 -32.79
N ALA A 235 -7.10 20.88 -32.10
CA ALA A 235 -7.97 21.87 -32.72
C ALA A 235 -7.17 22.83 -33.63
N GLU A 236 -5.98 23.26 -33.19
CA GLU A 236 -5.07 24.09 -33.97
C GLU A 236 -4.50 23.33 -35.19
N ALA A 237 -4.07 22.09 -35.00
CA ALA A 237 -3.36 21.33 -36.04
C ALA A 237 -4.27 20.72 -37.12
N LEU A 238 -5.52 20.40 -36.80
CA LEU A 238 -6.48 19.74 -37.71
C LEU A 238 -7.64 20.66 -38.11
N GLY A 239 -7.92 21.71 -37.33
CA GLY A 239 -9.04 22.62 -37.54
C GLY A 239 -10.38 22.05 -37.05
N ASN A 240 -11.18 22.91 -36.43
CA ASN A 240 -12.52 22.55 -35.93
C ASN A 240 -13.51 22.16 -37.03
N THR A 241 -13.23 22.46 -38.29
CA THR A 241 -14.06 22.02 -39.42
C THR A 241 -13.89 20.54 -39.72
N CYS A 242 -12.72 19.95 -39.44
CA CYS A 242 -12.41 18.56 -39.77
C CYS A 242 -13.02 17.56 -38.79
N ALA A 243 -13.10 17.88 -37.49
CA ALA A 243 -13.75 17.07 -36.48
C ALA A 243 -14.33 17.92 -35.35
N GLU A 244 -15.27 17.33 -34.60
CA GLU A 244 -15.70 17.84 -33.31
C GLU A 244 -14.74 17.36 -32.21
N PHE A 245 -14.18 18.28 -31.44
CA PHE A 245 -13.30 17.96 -30.31
C PHE A 245 -14.06 18.12 -28.99
N LEU A 246 -14.12 17.05 -28.21
CA LEU A 246 -14.81 17.01 -26.91
C LEU A 246 -13.86 16.53 -25.82
N GLU A 247 -14.10 16.97 -24.60
CA GLU A 247 -13.38 16.53 -23.41
C GLU A 247 -14.28 15.63 -22.57
N LEU A 248 -13.74 14.62 -21.91
CA LEU A 248 -14.45 13.73 -20.99
C LEU A 248 -13.59 13.38 -19.77
N TYR A 249 -13.79 14.11 -18.67
CA TYR A 249 -13.15 13.84 -17.38
C TYR A 249 -14.14 14.04 -16.22
N GLY A 250 -13.75 13.66 -15.00
CA GLY A 250 -14.63 13.72 -13.82
C GLY A 250 -15.12 15.14 -13.52
N GLY A 251 -16.40 15.29 -13.18
CA GLY A 251 -16.96 16.58 -12.77
C GLY A 251 -17.37 17.53 -13.90
N GLN A 252 -17.62 16.99 -15.11
CA GLN A 252 -18.24 17.71 -16.24
C GLN A 252 -19.76 17.84 -16.09
N ASP A 253 -20.34 18.81 -16.81
CA ASP A 253 -21.78 19.00 -16.88
C ASP A 253 -22.48 17.87 -17.66
N ARG A 254 -23.78 17.74 -17.41
CA ARG A 254 -24.60 16.67 -17.99
C ARG A 254 -24.79 16.85 -19.51
N GLU A 255 -24.85 18.09 -19.97
CA GLU A 255 -25.04 18.42 -21.39
C GLU A 255 -23.84 17.96 -22.24
N THR A 256 -22.60 18.19 -21.78
CA THR A 256 -21.40 17.70 -22.47
C THR A 256 -21.35 16.18 -22.46
N GLN A 257 -21.76 15.54 -21.36
CA GLN A 257 -21.83 14.08 -21.28
C GLN A 257 -22.86 13.52 -22.27
N ASP A 258 -24.06 14.07 -22.32
CA ASP A 258 -25.12 13.62 -23.23
C ASP A 258 -24.66 13.75 -24.70
N ARG A 259 -24.00 14.86 -25.07
CA ARG A 259 -23.41 15.06 -26.41
C ARG A 259 -22.42 13.97 -26.82
N ILE A 260 -21.62 13.44 -25.89
CA ILE A 260 -20.66 12.36 -26.17
C ILE A 260 -21.36 11.06 -26.59
N PHE A 261 -22.57 10.81 -26.09
CA PHE A 261 -23.36 9.62 -26.40
C PHE A 261 -24.24 9.74 -27.64
N GLU A 262 -24.36 10.94 -28.20
CA GLU A 262 -25.10 11.15 -29.46
C GLU A 262 -24.37 10.46 -30.63
N VAL A 263 -25.16 9.77 -31.45
CA VAL A 263 -24.68 9.18 -32.70
C VAL A 263 -24.54 10.30 -33.73
N THR A 264 -23.35 10.44 -34.32
CA THR A 264 -23.05 11.49 -35.30
C THR A 264 -22.29 10.92 -36.50
N GLU A 265 -22.58 11.48 -37.68
CA GLU A 265 -21.84 11.22 -38.91
C GLU A 265 -20.60 12.12 -39.05
N ARG A 266 -20.51 13.20 -38.27
CA ARG A 266 -19.33 14.06 -38.23
C ARG A 266 -18.20 13.39 -37.45
N PRO A 267 -16.95 13.36 -37.97
CA PRO A 267 -15.81 12.86 -37.21
C PRO A 267 -15.69 13.55 -35.85
N ARG A 268 -15.41 12.77 -34.82
CA ARG A 268 -15.34 13.24 -33.43
C ARG A 268 -14.10 12.70 -32.73
N VAL A 269 -13.44 13.54 -31.96
CA VAL A 269 -12.31 13.18 -31.11
C VAL A 269 -12.64 13.53 -29.67
N ILE A 270 -12.62 12.53 -28.78
CA ILE A 270 -12.94 12.67 -27.37
C ILE A 270 -11.68 12.46 -26.54
N PHE A 271 -11.20 13.51 -25.87
CA PHE A 271 -10.07 13.46 -24.96
C PHE A 271 -10.54 13.06 -23.57
N THR A 272 -10.06 11.94 -23.05
CA THR A 272 -10.63 11.34 -21.84
C THR A 272 -9.59 10.75 -20.90
N THR A 273 -9.93 10.64 -19.61
CA THR A 273 -9.18 9.84 -18.65
C THR A 273 -9.59 8.36 -18.76
N ASN A 274 -9.23 7.53 -17.78
CA ASN A 274 -9.71 6.15 -17.66
C ASN A 274 -11.25 6.02 -17.47
N ILE A 275 -12.01 7.11 -17.50
CA ILE A 275 -13.48 7.11 -17.46
C ILE A 275 -14.09 6.31 -18.62
N ALA A 276 -13.52 6.42 -19.82
CA ALA A 276 -13.99 5.69 -21.01
C ALA A 276 -13.43 4.25 -21.13
N GLU A 277 -12.58 3.82 -20.19
CA GLU A 277 -11.81 2.58 -20.31
C GLU A 277 -12.65 1.30 -20.17
N THR A 278 -13.59 1.29 -19.22
CA THR A 278 -14.42 0.12 -18.84
C THR A 278 -15.91 0.47 -18.95
N SER A 279 -16.30 1.52 -18.25
CA SER A 279 -17.65 1.81 -17.79
C SER A 279 -18.58 2.54 -18.76
N ILE A 280 -18.07 3.05 -19.89
CA ILE A 280 -18.82 3.90 -20.81
C ILE A 280 -18.74 3.34 -22.24
N THR A 281 -19.89 3.19 -22.89
CA THR A 281 -19.98 2.78 -24.30
C THR A 281 -20.25 4.01 -25.15
N VAL A 282 -19.20 4.54 -25.77
CA VAL A 282 -19.32 5.58 -26.81
C VAL A 282 -19.67 4.88 -28.13
N PRO A 283 -20.68 5.36 -28.89
CA PRO A 283 -21.04 4.76 -30.17
C PRO A 283 -19.95 4.96 -31.23
N ASN A 284 -19.85 4.02 -32.18
CA ASN A 284 -19.07 4.13 -33.41
C ASN A 284 -17.58 4.46 -33.25
N VAL A 285 -16.95 4.08 -32.14
CA VAL A 285 -15.51 4.25 -31.94
C VAL A 285 -14.73 3.43 -32.96
N THR A 286 -13.97 4.10 -33.83
CA THR A 286 -13.08 3.49 -34.84
C THR A 286 -11.61 3.63 -34.47
N GLY A 287 -11.27 4.67 -33.70
CA GLY A 287 -9.91 5.02 -33.34
C GLY A 287 -9.69 5.08 -31.84
N VAL A 288 -8.53 4.63 -31.38
CA VAL A 288 -8.04 4.86 -30.02
C VAL A 288 -6.62 5.42 -30.10
N VAL A 289 -6.32 6.44 -29.30
CA VAL A 289 -4.97 6.92 -29.05
C VAL A 289 -4.71 6.79 -27.55
N ASP A 290 -3.74 5.97 -27.17
CA ASP A 290 -3.45 5.70 -25.76
C ASP A 290 -2.09 6.27 -25.37
N SER A 291 -2.07 7.16 -24.38
CA SER A 291 -0.83 7.71 -23.82
C SER A 291 -0.06 6.71 -22.95
N GLY A 292 -0.68 5.59 -22.54
CA GLY A 292 -0.02 4.55 -21.76
C GLY A 292 0.25 4.95 -20.31
N ILE A 293 -0.32 6.07 -19.86
CA ILE A 293 -0.16 6.62 -18.52
C ILE A 293 -1.53 6.97 -17.93
N GLU A 294 -1.58 7.01 -16.60
CA GLU A 294 -2.73 7.48 -15.85
C GLU A 294 -2.29 8.20 -14.58
N ARG A 295 -3.20 8.95 -13.96
CA ARG A 295 -2.96 9.62 -12.68
C ARG A 295 -3.71 8.89 -11.58
N VAL A 296 -2.96 8.29 -10.67
CA VAL A 296 -3.46 7.50 -9.54
C VAL A 296 -3.20 8.21 -8.22
N SER A 297 -4.13 8.09 -7.28
CA SER A 297 -3.94 8.50 -5.88
C SER A 297 -3.34 7.34 -5.12
N LEU A 298 -2.17 7.54 -4.53
CA LEU A 298 -1.44 6.52 -3.77
C LEU A 298 -1.21 7.01 -2.36
N TYR A 299 -1.34 6.13 -1.38
CA TYR A 299 -0.89 6.38 -0.02
C TYR A 299 0.64 6.24 0.06
N ASP A 300 1.31 7.26 0.57
CA ASP A 300 2.76 7.26 0.81
C ASP A 300 3.04 6.91 2.27
N ASP A 301 3.62 5.74 2.52
CA ASP A 301 3.89 5.22 3.88
C ASP A 301 4.85 6.10 4.68
N SER A 302 5.86 6.65 4.02
CA SER A 302 6.87 7.48 4.70
C SER A 302 6.28 8.79 5.20
N GLU A 303 5.37 9.38 4.41
CA GLU A 303 4.83 10.71 4.65
C GLU A 303 3.42 10.69 5.23
N LYS A 304 2.77 9.51 5.29
CA LYS A 304 1.40 9.28 5.77
C LYS A 304 0.33 10.14 5.06
N VAL A 305 0.53 10.42 3.77
CA VAL A 305 -0.38 11.26 2.97
C VAL A 305 -0.69 10.62 1.62
N ASN A 306 -1.85 10.96 1.07
CA ASN A 306 -2.19 10.61 -0.31
C ASN A 306 -1.47 11.53 -1.30
N VAL A 307 -0.83 10.94 -2.30
CA VAL A 307 -0.12 11.63 -3.38
C VAL A 307 -0.71 11.24 -4.73
N LEU A 308 -0.96 12.23 -5.58
CA LEU A 308 -1.30 11.98 -6.98
C LEU A 308 -0.01 11.77 -7.78
N ARG A 309 0.17 10.58 -8.35
CA ARG A 309 1.30 10.26 -9.21
C ARG A 309 0.82 9.89 -10.61
N THR A 310 1.53 10.39 -11.62
CA THR A 310 1.35 9.93 -13.00
C THR A 310 2.22 8.69 -13.18
N MET A 311 1.62 7.57 -13.56
CA MET A 311 2.30 6.28 -13.69
C MET A 311 1.93 5.59 -15.00
N PRO A 312 2.78 4.68 -15.51
CA PRO A 312 2.41 3.79 -16.61
C PRO A 312 1.22 2.91 -16.23
N ILE A 313 0.33 2.65 -17.19
CA ILE A 313 -0.79 1.71 -17.02
C ILE A 313 -0.30 0.26 -17.09
N SER A 314 -1.15 -0.68 -16.68
CA SER A 314 -0.90 -2.10 -16.95
C SER A 314 -1.23 -2.47 -18.40
N MET A 315 -0.66 -3.58 -18.86
CA MET A 315 -1.00 -4.17 -20.16
C MET A 315 -2.48 -4.53 -20.27
N GLN A 316 -3.09 -4.95 -19.17
CA GLN A 316 -4.52 -5.24 -19.11
C GLN A 316 -5.35 -3.98 -19.37
N ASN A 317 -4.98 -2.83 -18.79
CA ASN A 317 -5.62 -1.54 -19.09
C ASN A 317 -5.45 -1.17 -20.57
N ALA A 318 -4.24 -1.32 -21.12
CA ALA A 318 -3.95 -1.01 -22.52
C ALA A 318 -4.80 -1.85 -23.50
N ILE A 319 -4.99 -3.14 -23.21
CA ILE A 319 -5.85 -4.04 -23.99
C ILE A 319 -7.31 -3.57 -23.94
N GLN A 320 -7.81 -3.19 -22.77
CA GLN A 320 -9.19 -2.71 -22.61
C GLN A 320 -9.44 -1.38 -23.33
N ARG A 321 -8.49 -0.44 -23.24
CA ARG A 321 -8.51 0.83 -23.98
C ARG A 321 -8.52 0.59 -25.48
N SER A 322 -7.62 -0.25 -25.98
CA SER A 322 -7.52 -0.60 -27.40
C SER A 322 -8.82 -1.24 -27.91
N GLY A 323 -9.38 -2.15 -27.12
CA GLY A 323 -10.63 -2.87 -27.42
C GLY A 323 -11.87 -1.99 -27.58
N ARG A 324 -11.82 -0.71 -27.19
CA ARG A 324 -12.93 0.24 -27.41
C ARG A 324 -13.23 0.45 -28.89
N SER A 325 -12.21 0.38 -29.75
CA SER A 325 -12.36 0.55 -31.21
C SER A 325 -12.87 -0.70 -31.95
N GLY A 326 -12.95 -1.87 -31.29
CA GLY A 326 -13.34 -3.15 -31.91
C GLY A 326 -14.75 -3.63 -31.57
N ARG A 327 -15.63 -2.72 -31.14
CA ARG A 327 -16.96 -3.07 -30.61
C ARG A 327 -18.03 -3.17 -31.68
N THR A 328 -18.08 -2.18 -32.57
CA THR A 328 -19.16 -2.05 -33.58
C THR A 328 -18.66 -2.33 -35.00
N GLN A 329 -17.36 -2.19 -35.23
CA GLN A 329 -16.69 -2.40 -36.51
C GLN A 329 -15.19 -2.59 -36.30
N ASN A 330 -14.45 -2.86 -37.39
CA ASN A 330 -12.98 -2.94 -37.35
C ASN A 330 -12.38 -1.61 -36.86
N GLY A 331 -11.42 -1.70 -35.94
CA GLY A 331 -10.84 -0.55 -35.27
C GLY A 331 -9.33 -0.44 -35.41
N CYS A 332 -8.78 0.72 -35.01
CA CYS A 332 -7.34 0.95 -34.89
C CYS A 332 -7.03 1.61 -33.54
N ALA A 333 -6.00 1.11 -32.85
CA ALA A 333 -5.47 1.70 -31.63
C ALA A 333 -3.99 2.06 -31.81
N ILE A 334 -3.66 3.34 -31.64
CA ILE A 334 -2.30 3.85 -31.63
C ILE A 334 -1.84 3.99 -30.18
N ARG A 335 -0.85 3.19 -29.80
CA ARG A 335 -0.19 3.22 -28.50
C ARG A 335 1.01 4.14 -28.58
N LEU A 336 1.07 5.20 -27.77
CA LEU A 336 2.14 6.21 -27.86
C LEU A 336 3.49 5.72 -27.28
N TRP A 337 3.71 4.42 -27.15
CA TRP A 337 4.94 3.84 -26.61
C TRP A 337 5.50 2.75 -27.53
N SER A 338 6.80 2.48 -27.40
CA SER A 338 7.49 1.41 -28.12
C SER A 338 7.18 0.02 -27.57
N GLU A 339 7.29 -1.02 -28.39
CA GLU A 339 7.17 -2.41 -27.93
C GLU A 339 8.19 -2.76 -26.82
N GLU A 340 9.37 -2.13 -26.81
CA GLU A 340 10.34 -2.33 -25.73
C GLU A 340 9.84 -1.75 -24.39
N SER A 341 9.20 -0.58 -24.43
CA SER A 341 8.58 0.02 -23.23
C SER A 341 7.42 -0.84 -22.73
N GLU A 342 6.67 -1.44 -23.64
CA GLU A 342 5.56 -2.34 -23.34
C GLU A 342 6.00 -3.53 -22.47
N LYS A 343 7.18 -4.11 -22.73
CA LYS A 343 7.74 -5.21 -21.95
C LYS A 343 8.01 -4.86 -20.48
N ARG A 344 8.15 -3.57 -20.15
CA ARG A 344 8.38 -3.07 -18.79
C ARG A 344 7.09 -2.68 -18.06
N MET A 345 5.95 -2.67 -18.76
CA MET A 345 4.66 -2.36 -18.14
C MET A 345 4.20 -3.50 -17.23
N PRO A 346 3.51 -3.19 -16.11
CA PRO A 346 2.85 -4.21 -15.29
C PRO A 346 1.91 -5.04 -16.14
N ARG A 347 1.87 -6.37 -15.93
CA ARG A 347 0.99 -7.25 -16.74
C ARG A 347 -0.47 -7.19 -16.29
N GLY A 348 -0.71 -7.25 -14.98
CA GLY A 348 -2.05 -7.21 -14.39
C GLY A 348 -2.36 -5.88 -13.71
N ILE A 349 -3.65 -5.66 -13.41
CA ILE A 349 -4.11 -4.51 -12.64
C ILE A 349 -3.61 -4.62 -11.18
N VAL A 350 -3.06 -3.53 -10.66
CA VAL A 350 -2.59 -3.45 -9.27
C VAL A 350 -3.81 -3.24 -8.36
N PRO A 351 -4.07 -4.14 -7.39
CA PRO A 351 -5.21 -3.99 -6.49
C PRO A 351 -5.15 -2.70 -5.65
N GLU A 352 -6.29 -2.04 -5.47
CA GLU A 352 -6.39 -0.78 -4.74
C GLU A 352 -6.03 -0.93 -3.25
N VAL A 353 -6.25 -2.11 -2.67
CA VAL A 353 -5.86 -2.45 -1.28
C VAL A 353 -4.36 -2.22 -1.02
N LEU A 354 -3.51 -2.34 -2.04
CA LEU A 354 -2.07 -2.06 -1.95
C LEU A 354 -1.73 -0.58 -2.09
N GLN A 355 -2.70 0.29 -2.37
CA GLN A 355 -2.48 1.70 -2.73
C GLN A 355 -3.17 2.68 -1.78
N ILE A 356 -4.03 2.21 -0.87
CA ILE A 356 -4.81 3.05 0.05
C ILE A 356 -4.31 2.95 1.49
N GLU A 357 -4.76 3.91 2.30
CA GLU A 357 -4.74 3.84 3.76
C GLU A 357 -5.90 2.92 4.21
N PRO A 358 -5.65 1.83 4.97
CA PRO A 358 -6.64 0.77 5.16
C PRO A 358 -7.57 0.94 6.38
N SER A 359 -7.53 2.02 7.16
CA SER A 359 -8.36 2.17 8.38
C SER A 359 -9.86 2.00 8.13
N GLU A 360 -10.40 2.61 7.07
CA GLU A 360 -11.81 2.45 6.71
C GLU A 360 -12.12 0.98 6.33
N LEU A 361 -11.26 0.36 5.52
CA LEU A 361 -11.41 -1.01 5.06
C LEU A 361 -11.36 -2.02 6.22
N LEU A 362 -10.43 -1.83 7.16
CA LEU A 362 -10.26 -2.70 8.33
C LEU A 362 -11.46 -2.62 9.27
N LEU A 363 -11.99 -1.43 9.53
CA LEU A 363 -13.18 -1.28 10.36
C LEU A 363 -14.40 -1.95 9.70
N GLN A 364 -14.56 -1.80 8.38
CA GLN A 364 -15.62 -2.46 7.62
C GLN A 364 -15.46 -3.98 7.63
N LYS A 365 -14.23 -4.50 7.45
CA LYS A 365 -13.90 -5.92 7.55
C LYS A 365 -14.27 -6.47 8.92
N ALA A 366 -13.83 -5.83 10.00
CA ALA A 366 -14.12 -6.25 11.37
C ALA A 366 -15.62 -6.24 11.68
N ALA A 367 -16.37 -5.27 11.14
CA ALA A 367 -17.84 -5.23 11.27
C ALA A 367 -18.53 -6.40 10.55
N LEU A 368 -18.07 -6.77 9.35
CA LEU A 368 -18.57 -7.92 8.60
C LEU A 368 -18.17 -9.26 9.23
N GLU A 369 -17.02 -9.32 9.90
CA GLU A 369 -16.57 -10.51 10.63
C GLU A 369 -17.47 -10.82 11.83
N LEU A 370 -18.06 -9.82 12.49
CA LEU A 370 -19.04 -10.09 13.57
C LEU A 370 -20.31 -10.80 13.11
N ASP A 371 -20.69 -10.64 11.85
CA ASP A 371 -21.85 -11.31 11.25
C ASP A 371 -21.59 -12.82 11.04
N LYS A 372 -20.32 -13.25 11.11
CA LYS A 372 -19.89 -14.63 10.88
C LYS A 372 -19.27 -15.25 12.11
N ARG A 373 -19.69 -16.47 12.43
CA ARG A 373 -19.30 -17.09 13.71
C ARG A 373 -18.05 -17.95 13.70
N GLU A 374 -17.42 -18.33 12.58
CA GLU A 374 -16.31 -19.31 12.66
C GLU A 374 -15.14 -19.15 11.66
N ALA A 375 -15.23 -18.32 10.61
CA ALA A 375 -14.09 -18.08 9.70
C ALA A 375 -13.94 -16.58 9.39
N GLY A 376 -12.73 -16.05 9.60
CA GLY A 376 -12.37 -14.67 9.25
C GLY A 376 -12.50 -14.39 7.75
N ILE A 377 -12.56 -13.12 7.38
CA ILE A 377 -12.63 -12.70 5.98
C ILE A 377 -11.22 -12.61 5.42
N GLU A 378 -10.88 -13.53 4.51
CA GLU A 378 -9.64 -13.48 3.75
C GLU A 378 -9.84 -12.65 2.46
N LEU A 379 -9.06 -11.58 2.31
CA LEU A 379 -9.05 -10.78 1.09
C LEU A 379 -8.24 -11.50 -0.01
N PRO A 380 -8.62 -11.39 -1.30
CA PRO A 380 -7.82 -11.92 -2.42
C PRO A 380 -6.38 -11.43 -2.44
N THR A 381 -6.16 -10.20 -1.98
CA THR A 381 -4.84 -9.63 -1.79
C THR A 381 -4.75 -9.08 -0.39
N ALA A 382 -3.77 -9.58 0.38
CA ALA A 382 -3.55 -9.16 1.74
C ALA A 382 -3.14 -7.68 1.80
N ILE A 383 -3.57 -7.01 2.86
CA ILE A 383 -3.10 -5.65 3.19
C ILE A 383 -1.61 -5.77 3.60
N PRO A 384 -0.73 -4.84 3.19
CA PRO A 384 0.64 -4.84 3.66
C PRO A 384 0.70 -4.79 5.20
N GLU A 385 1.40 -5.74 5.81
CA GLU A 385 1.40 -5.96 7.28
C GLU A 385 1.71 -4.68 8.07
N ALA A 386 2.74 -3.94 7.66
CA ALA A 386 3.10 -2.67 8.30
C ALA A 386 1.96 -1.64 8.28
N ARG A 387 1.19 -1.56 7.18
CA ARG A 387 0.04 -0.65 7.08
C ARG A 387 -1.12 -1.12 7.93
N GLU A 388 -1.39 -2.43 7.93
CA GLU A 388 -2.44 -3.02 8.75
C GLU A 388 -2.19 -2.78 10.24
N GLN A 389 -0.96 -2.96 10.72
CA GLN A 389 -0.58 -2.68 12.11
C GLN A 389 -0.77 -1.20 12.49
N VAL A 390 -0.37 -0.26 11.63
CA VAL A 390 -0.51 1.18 11.88
C VAL A 390 -1.99 1.58 11.93
N ALA A 391 -2.80 1.11 10.98
CA ALA A 391 -4.23 1.41 10.93
C ALA A 391 -4.99 0.76 12.09
N THR A 392 -4.64 -0.47 12.47
CA THR A 392 -5.21 -1.16 13.64
C THR A 392 -4.93 -0.38 14.92
N LYS A 393 -3.68 0.04 15.15
CA LYS A 393 -3.32 0.88 16.30
C LYS A 393 -4.08 2.20 16.32
N LEU A 394 -4.30 2.83 15.17
CA LEU A 394 -5.11 4.06 15.07
C LEU A 394 -6.56 3.79 15.50
N LEU A 395 -7.19 2.75 14.97
CA LEU A 395 -8.56 2.38 15.32
C LEU A 395 -8.71 1.97 16.79
N GLU A 396 -7.70 1.30 17.37
CA GLU A 396 -7.63 0.99 18.81
C GLU A 396 -7.47 2.27 19.65
N SER A 397 -6.65 3.23 19.21
CA SER A 397 -6.52 4.54 19.89
C SER A 397 -7.83 5.33 19.90
N PHE A 398 -8.68 5.15 18.88
CA PHE A 398 -10.02 5.73 18.83
C PHE A 398 -11.06 4.89 19.60
N GLY A 399 -10.68 3.73 20.12
CA GLY A 399 -11.55 2.79 20.81
C GLY A 399 -12.56 2.09 19.90
N MET A 400 -12.33 2.09 18.58
CA MET A 400 -13.19 1.42 17.59
C MET A 400 -12.85 -0.07 17.43
N LEU A 401 -11.59 -0.44 17.67
CA LEU A 401 -11.13 -1.82 17.75
C LEU A 401 -10.53 -2.10 19.15
N LYS A 402 -10.45 -3.38 19.50
CA LYS A 402 -9.69 -3.91 20.63
C LYS A 402 -9.15 -5.29 20.24
N GLU A 403 -7.83 -5.45 20.24
CA GLU A 403 -7.17 -6.73 19.88
C GLU A 403 -7.66 -7.23 18.51
N GLY A 404 -7.76 -6.31 17.54
CA GLY A 404 -8.28 -6.58 16.19
C GLY A 404 -9.80 -6.78 16.07
N SER A 405 -10.54 -6.90 17.19
CA SER A 405 -12.00 -7.07 17.17
C SER A 405 -12.72 -5.73 17.26
N ILE A 406 -13.84 -5.57 16.54
CA ILE A 406 -14.62 -4.33 16.56
C ILE A 406 -15.37 -4.13 17.89
N THR A 407 -15.35 -2.91 18.41
CA THR A 407 -16.05 -2.53 19.65
C THR A 407 -17.48 -2.03 19.37
N GLU A 408 -18.26 -1.81 20.43
CA GLU A 408 -19.58 -1.14 20.29
C GLU A 408 -19.46 0.26 19.67
N LEU A 409 -18.39 1.00 19.99
CA LEU A 409 -18.12 2.30 19.40
C LEU A 409 -17.78 2.18 17.91
N GLY A 410 -16.97 1.19 17.53
CA GLY A 410 -16.68 0.88 16.13
C GLY A 410 -17.94 0.53 15.33
N LEU A 411 -18.84 -0.28 15.91
CA LEU A 411 -20.13 -0.59 15.29
C LEU A 411 -21.04 0.63 15.16
N LYS A 412 -21.07 1.52 16.16
CA LYS A 412 -21.79 2.80 16.05
C LYS A 412 -21.20 3.65 14.93
N ALA A 413 -19.88 3.74 14.82
CA ALA A 413 -19.18 4.50 13.77
C ALA A 413 -19.53 3.99 12.36
N ILE A 414 -19.56 2.66 12.15
CA ILE A 414 -19.97 2.06 10.88
C ILE A 414 -21.42 2.40 10.50
N ARG A 415 -22.31 2.56 11.48
CA ARG A 415 -23.73 2.90 11.25
C ARG A 415 -23.99 4.38 10.97
N THR A 416 -22.96 5.21 11.00
CA THR A 416 -23.10 6.63 10.70
C THR A 416 -23.19 6.87 9.19
N PRO A 417 -23.78 7.99 8.72
CA PRO A 417 -23.89 8.28 7.29
C PRO A 417 -22.54 8.62 6.60
N ILE A 418 -21.43 8.63 7.34
CA ILE A 418 -20.11 9.03 6.88
C ILE A 418 -19.12 7.90 7.19
N SER A 419 -18.30 7.55 6.20
CA SER A 419 -17.29 6.49 6.35
C SER A 419 -15.90 7.00 6.75
N ASN A 420 -15.67 8.33 6.67
CA ASN A 420 -14.45 8.95 7.17
C ASN A 420 -14.30 8.71 8.69
N ILE A 421 -13.27 7.96 9.10
CA ILE A 421 -13.09 7.45 10.47
C ILE A 421 -13.16 8.55 11.55
N PRO A 422 -12.38 9.66 11.48
CA PRO A 422 -12.51 10.76 12.44
C PRO A 422 -13.91 11.36 12.55
N LEU A 423 -14.60 11.56 11.43
CA LEU A 423 -15.96 12.12 11.42
C LEU A 423 -16.98 11.13 11.97
N ALA A 424 -16.85 9.85 11.60
CA ALA A 424 -17.67 8.77 12.12
C ALA A 424 -17.51 8.63 13.64
N LEU A 425 -16.30 8.82 14.17
CA LEU A 425 -16.03 8.85 15.61
C LEU A 425 -16.83 9.96 16.32
N ILE A 426 -16.82 11.17 15.77
CA ILE A 426 -17.56 12.32 16.32
C ILE A 426 -19.07 11.99 16.37
N LEU A 427 -19.62 11.45 15.27
CA LEU A 427 -21.03 11.06 15.20
C LEU A 427 -21.40 9.90 16.13
N ALA A 428 -20.49 8.93 16.31
CA ALA A 428 -20.70 7.77 17.17
C ALA A 428 -20.61 8.11 18.66
N LYS A 429 -19.83 9.14 19.02
CA LYS A 429 -19.71 9.66 20.39
C LYS A 429 -20.84 10.62 20.77
N ALA A 430 -21.57 11.16 19.80
CA ALA A 430 -22.71 12.04 20.04
C ALA A 430 -23.84 11.27 20.77
N THR A 431 -24.28 11.81 21.89
CA THR A 431 -25.32 11.20 22.74
C THR A 431 -26.67 11.90 22.61
N CYS A 432 -26.66 13.19 22.24
CA CYS A 432 -27.86 13.98 22.07
C CYS A 432 -27.76 14.94 20.87
N LYS A 433 -28.89 15.53 20.46
CA LYS A 433 -28.92 16.50 19.35
C LYS A 433 -27.97 17.68 19.55
N ALA A 434 -27.80 18.15 20.79
CA ALA A 434 -27.00 19.32 21.11
C ALA A 434 -25.48 19.09 20.99
N ASP A 435 -25.02 17.84 20.94
CA ASP A 435 -23.62 17.50 20.66
C ASP A 435 -23.24 17.80 19.19
N LEU A 436 -24.23 17.91 18.29
CA LEU A 436 -24.04 18.10 16.85
C LEU A 436 -24.70 19.40 16.35
N SER A 437 -24.01 20.52 16.54
CA SER A 437 -24.47 21.82 16.05
C SER A 437 -24.61 21.85 14.51
N ASP A 438 -25.44 22.74 13.98
CA ASP A 438 -25.57 22.90 12.52
C ASP A 438 -24.22 23.27 11.86
N THR A 439 -23.39 24.07 12.55
CA THR A 439 -22.04 24.42 12.09
C THR A 439 -21.13 23.20 12.02
N MET A 440 -21.19 22.31 13.03
CA MET A 440 -20.49 21.03 13.01
C MET A 440 -20.94 20.19 11.82
N LEU A 441 -22.24 20.00 11.63
CA LEU A 441 -22.75 19.20 10.51
C LEU A 441 -22.35 19.77 9.14
N ALA A 442 -22.39 21.09 8.98
CA ALA A 442 -21.95 21.76 7.75
C ALA A 442 -20.45 21.58 7.52
N ALA A 443 -19.61 21.74 8.55
CA ALA A 443 -18.18 21.47 8.48
C ALA A 443 -17.90 20.02 8.08
N MET A 444 -18.53 19.05 8.75
CA MET A 444 -18.38 17.62 8.43
C MET A 444 -18.79 17.30 6.99
N ALA A 445 -19.86 17.92 6.48
CA ALA A 445 -20.29 17.75 5.10
C ALA A 445 -19.24 18.26 4.09
N TRP A 446 -18.59 19.39 4.38
CA TRP A 446 -17.49 19.91 3.56
C TRP A 446 -16.24 19.03 3.61
N ILE A 447 -15.87 18.55 4.79
CA ILE A 447 -14.70 17.66 4.95
C ILE A 447 -14.92 16.35 4.19
N HIS A 448 -16.13 15.78 4.24
CA HIS A 448 -16.44 14.49 3.64
C HIS A 448 -16.77 14.56 2.14
N SER A 449 -17.45 15.61 1.68
CA SER A 449 -18.02 15.67 0.32
C SER A 449 -17.62 16.90 -0.49
N GLY A 450 -16.81 17.79 0.09
CA GLY A 450 -16.33 19.01 -0.57
C GLY A 450 -15.13 18.79 -1.49
N THR A 451 -14.55 17.58 -1.55
CA THR A 451 -13.24 17.31 -2.18
C THR A 451 -13.12 17.83 -3.60
N GLU A 452 -14.13 17.62 -4.45
CA GLU A 452 -14.07 18.07 -5.85
C GLU A 452 -14.09 19.60 -5.99
N TYR A 453 -14.93 20.27 -5.19
CA TYR A 453 -14.99 21.73 -5.14
C TYR A 453 -13.67 22.31 -4.62
N VAL A 454 -13.13 21.72 -3.55
CA VAL A 454 -11.85 22.08 -2.94
C VAL A 454 -10.71 21.92 -3.93
N GLN A 455 -10.65 20.83 -4.70
CA GLN A 455 -9.62 20.58 -5.71
C GLN A 455 -9.68 21.56 -6.89
N LYS A 456 -10.89 22.03 -7.24
CA LYS A 456 -11.08 23.07 -8.28
C LYS A 456 -10.69 24.47 -7.79
N SER A 457 -10.60 24.69 -6.47
CA SER A 457 -10.23 25.99 -5.91
C SER A 457 -8.75 26.33 -6.15
N LYS A 458 -8.49 27.58 -6.53
CA LYS A 458 -7.12 28.11 -6.64
C LYS A 458 -6.51 28.41 -5.28
N TYR A 459 -7.33 28.71 -4.28
CA TYR A 459 -6.90 29.12 -2.94
C TYR A 459 -7.32 28.09 -1.89
N PRO A 460 -6.54 27.94 -0.80
CA PRO A 460 -6.96 27.11 0.32
C PRO A 460 -8.29 27.63 0.90
N LEU A 461 -9.18 26.72 1.27
CA LEU A 461 -10.49 27.05 1.82
C LEU A 461 -10.52 26.76 3.33
N ASP A 462 -11.09 27.69 4.07
CA ASP A 462 -11.38 27.56 5.50
C ASP A 462 -12.75 26.87 5.70
N VAL A 463 -12.74 25.74 6.40
CA VAL A 463 -13.95 24.98 6.74
C VAL A 463 -14.96 25.81 7.54
N LEU A 464 -14.51 26.66 8.45
CA LEU A 464 -15.40 27.47 9.29
C LEU A 464 -16.18 28.48 8.44
N THR A 465 -15.46 29.16 7.55
CA THR A 465 -16.06 30.08 6.57
C THR A 465 -17.04 29.35 5.67
N LEU A 466 -16.65 28.21 5.09
CA LEU A 466 -17.52 27.40 4.22
C LEU A 466 -18.79 26.91 4.94
N ALA A 467 -18.67 26.50 6.20
CA ALA A 467 -19.81 26.08 7.02
C ALA A 467 -20.76 27.25 7.28
N ALA A 468 -20.23 28.43 7.67
CA ALA A 468 -21.01 29.64 7.89
C ALA A 468 -21.74 30.10 6.61
N ASP A 469 -21.07 30.08 5.47
CA ASP A 469 -21.64 30.44 4.17
C ASP A 469 -22.76 29.50 3.73
N THR A 470 -22.59 28.20 4.00
CA THR A 470 -23.59 27.18 3.70
C THR A 470 -24.86 27.36 4.54
N LEU A 471 -24.70 27.72 5.83
CA LEU A 471 -25.83 27.91 6.73
C LEU A 471 -26.54 29.24 6.49
N SER A 472 -25.80 30.31 6.16
CA SER A 472 -26.36 31.61 5.81
C SER A 472 -26.95 31.66 4.39
N LYS A 473 -26.68 30.65 3.56
CA LYS A 473 -27.02 30.59 2.13
C LYS A 473 -26.41 31.73 1.31
N SER A 474 -25.27 32.28 1.76
CA SER A 474 -24.52 33.33 1.08
C SER A 474 -23.90 32.84 -0.23
N VAL A 475 -23.55 31.54 -0.30
CA VAL A 475 -22.89 30.91 -1.45
C VAL A 475 -23.66 29.67 -1.89
N SER A 476 -23.65 29.41 -3.20
CA SER A 476 -24.22 28.17 -3.76
C SER A 476 -23.43 26.95 -3.27
N THR A 477 -24.00 26.21 -2.32
CA THR A 477 -23.41 24.96 -1.82
C THR A 477 -23.52 23.85 -2.86
N PRO A 478 -22.43 23.11 -3.14
CA PRO A 478 -22.44 21.93 -4.01
C PRO A 478 -23.52 20.90 -3.62
N ARG A 479 -24.05 20.19 -4.61
CA ARG A 479 -25.12 19.20 -4.41
C ARG A 479 -24.71 18.10 -3.45
N GLU A 480 -23.47 17.63 -3.56
CA GLU A 480 -22.86 16.57 -2.77
C GLU A 480 -22.80 16.96 -1.29
N VAL A 481 -22.30 18.17 -1.01
CA VAL A 481 -22.21 18.73 0.34
C VAL A 481 -23.61 18.90 0.93
N ARG A 482 -24.56 19.43 0.17
CA ARG A 482 -25.96 19.58 0.61
C ARG A 482 -26.62 18.24 0.93
N PHE A 483 -26.38 17.22 0.10
CA PHE A 483 -26.90 15.88 0.33
C PHE A 483 -26.35 15.28 1.63
N THR A 484 -25.03 15.34 1.83
CA THR A 484 -24.39 14.85 3.06
C THR A 484 -24.86 15.62 4.28
N LEU A 485 -25.02 16.95 4.19
CA LEU A 485 -25.55 17.78 5.28
C LEU A 485 -26.97 17.34 5.68
N ASN A 486 -27.83 17.00 4.72
CA ASN A 486 -29.16 16.49 5.02
C ASN A 486 -29.11 15.11 5.70
N GLN A 487 -28.27 14.18 5.23
CA GLN A 487 -28.08 12.88 5.89
C GLN A 487 -27.59 13.02 7.34
N LEU A 488 -26.69 13.98 7.57
CA LEU A 488 -26.19 14.30 8.90
C LEU A 488 -27.28 14.88 9.82
N ARG A 489 -28.15 15.74 9.28
CA ARG A 489 -29.32 16.26 10.02
C ARG A 489 -30.30 15.14 10.36
N ASP A 490 -30.62 14.28 9.40
CA ASP A 490 -31.49 13.12 9.61
C ASP A 490 -30.92 12.17 10.67
N TYR A 491 -29.59 11.99 10.70
CA TYR A 491 -28.92 11.21 11.74
C TYR A 491 -29.04 11.89 13.11
N ARG A 492 -28.70 13.18 13.20
CA ARG A 492 -28.85 13.97 14.44
C ARG A 492 -30.29 13.93 14.95
N ASP A 493 -31.27 14.03 14.07
CA ASP A 493 -32.67 14.14 14.47
C ASP A 493 -33.24 12.85 15.08
N LYS A 494 -32.57 11.71 14.87
CA LYS A 494 -32.83 10.43 15.55
C LYS A 494 -32.22 10.34 16.94
N LEU A 495 -31.28 11.21 17.30
CA LEU A 495 -30.71 11.28 18.65
C LEU A 495 -31.71 11.92 19.63
N PRO A 496 -31.67 11.55 20.91
CA PRO A 496 -32.52 12.16 21.92
C PRO A 496 -32.19 13.65 22.12
N ALA A 497 -33.18 14.43 22.57
CA ALA A 497 -32.93 15.79 23.03
C ALA A 497 -32.12 15.76 24.34
N GLY A 498 -31.20 16.70 24.53
CA GLY A 498 -30.31 16.74 25.69
C GLY A 498 -29.44 18.00 25.74
N VAL A 499 -28.65 18.14 26.79
CA VAL A 499 -27.66 19.21 26.99
C VAL A 499 -26.29 18.70 26.54
N PRO A 500 -25.47 19.51 25.83
CA PRO A 500 -24.18 19.05 25.33
C PRO A 500 -23.23 18.68 26.47
N ARG A 501 -22.41 17.64 26.29
CA ARG A 501 -21.48 17.10 27.31
C ARG A 501 -20.46 18.10 27.88
N ASN A 502 -20.18 19.21 27.19
CA ASN A 502 -19.14 20.18 27.55
C ASN A 502 -19.68 21.49 28.13
N SER A 503 -20.67 21.45 29.03
CA SER A 503 -21.25 22.64 29.66
C SER A 503 -20.49 23.17 30.89
N THR A 504 -19.18 22.94 31.02
CA THR A 504 -18.35 23.67 32.00
C THR A 504 -17.84 24.95 31.36
N GLY A 505 -18.71 25.97 31.29
CA GLY A 505 -18.30 27.36 31.13
C GLY A 505 -17.78 27.81 29.76
N SER A 506 -18.44 27.44 28.66
CA SER A 506 -18.49 28.25 27.42
C SER A 506 -19.54 27.65 26.47
N THR A 507 -20.18 28.49 25.66
CA THR A 507 -21.24 28.17 24.70
C THR A 507 -20.83 27.13 23.65
N ALA A 508 -21.67 26.10 23.44
CA ALA A 508 -21.58 25.07 22.39
C ALA A 508 -20.32 24.17 22.42
N PRO A 509 -20.39 22.92 21.89
CA PRO A 509 -19.19 22.15 21.59
C PRO A 509 -18.32 22.97 20.64
N ASP A 510 -17.13 23.37 21.09
CA ASP A 510 -16.18 24.06 20.22
C ASP A 510 -15.82 23.13 19.05
N LEU A 511 -16.26 23.54 17.86
CA LEU A 511 -16.06 22.84 16.61
C LEU A 511 -14.56 22.57 16.37
N GLN A 512 -13.73 23.57 16.63
CA GLN A 512 -12.29 23.49 16.41
C GLN A 512 -11.65 22.48 17.37
N ARG A 513 -12.02 22.51 18.66
CA ARG A 513 -11.54 21.53 19.64
C ARG A 513 -11.96 20.11 19.32
N THR A 514 -13.19 19.91 18.86
CA THR A 514 -13.71 18.58 18.51
C THR A 514 -13.00 18.02 17.27
N LEU A 515 -12.80 18.85 16.25
CA LEU A 515 -12.03 18.47 15.06
C LEU A 515 -10.55 18.25 15.40
N LEU A 516 -9.97 19.02 16.31
CA LEU A 516 -8.60 18.85 16.79
C LEU A 516 -8.40 17.49 17.47
N LEU A 517 -9.34 17.05 18.31
CA LEU A 517 -9.30 15.72 18.93
C LEU A 517 -9.45 14.59 17.91
N ALA A 518 -10.17 14.81 16.80
CA ALA A 518 -10.43 13.80 15.79
C ALA A 518 -9.34 13.72 14.70
N PHE A 519 -8.69 14.85 14.40
CA PHE A 519 -7.68 15.01 13.33
C PHE A 519 -6.34 15.49 13.89
N GLY A 520 -6.00 15.16 15.13
CA GLY A 520 -4.81 15.67 15.82
C GLY A 520 -3.50 15.35 15.10
N ASP A 521 -3.45 14.22 14.38
CA ASP A 521 -2.34 13.81 13.52
C ASP A 521 -2.09 14.78 12.34
N ARG A 522 -3.06 15.65 12.03
CA ARG A 522 -3.02 16.64 10.96
C ARG A 522 -2.82 18.07 11.46
N LEU A 523 -2.52 18.25 12.75
CA LEU A 523 -2.18 19.55 13.30
C LEU A 523 -0.84 20.03 12.75
N ALA A 524 -0.85 21.20 12.11
CA ALA A 524 0.33 21.88 11.62
C ALA A 524 0.56 23.16 12.45
N THR A 525 1.72 23.25 13.09
CA THR A 525 2.12 24.37 13.96
C THR A 525 3.11 25.28 13.25
N PRO A 526 3.18 26.58 13.60
CA PRO A 526 4.03 27.54 12.90
C PRO A 526 5.53 27.23 13.11
N ASN A 527 6.30 27.28 12.02
CA ASN A 527 7.75 27.09 12.00
C ASN A 527 8.38 28.05 10.96
N GLY A 528 8.70 29.27 11.39
CA GLY A 528 9.14 30.34 10.50
C GLY A 528 8.00 30.78 9.56
N ASN A 529 8.24 30.74 8.25
CA ASN A 529 7.26 31.15 7.22
C ASN A 529 6.39 29.99 6.70
N VAL A 530 6.47 28.81 7.32
CA VAL A 530 5.72 27.62 6.96
C VAL A 530 5.10 27.00 8.22
N TYR A 531 4.14 26.10 8.05
CA TYR A 531 3.66 25.24 9.13
C TYR A 531 4.38 23.89 9.07
N LYS A 532 4.49 23.20 10.19
CA LYS A 532 5.11 21.87 10.28
C LYS A 532 4.14 20.89 10.94
N LEU A 533 3.96 19.74 10.29
CA LEU A 533 3.22 18.60 10.80
C LEU A 533 4.13 17.73 11.71
N ASP A 534 3.51 16.93 12.56
CA ASP A 534 4.20 16.01 13.47
C ASP A 534 5.10 14.99 12.76
N ASN A 535 4.72 14.58 11.54
CA ASN A 535 5.52 13.69 10.69
C ASN A 535 6.72 14.38 10.03
N GLY A 536 6.94 15.68 10.28
CA GLY A 536 8.06 16.45 9.72
C GLY A 536 7.74 17.15 8.40
N ASN A 537 6.59 16.89 7.77
CA ASN A 537 6.17 17.57 6.56
C ASN A 537 5.95 19.07 6.82
N THR A 538 6.33 19.88 5.84
CA THR A 538 6.11 21.32 5.87
C THR A 538 4.91 21.68 5.02
N VAL A 539 3.98 22.43 5.59
CA VAL A 539 2.76 22.90 4.95
C VAL A 539 2.92 24.38 4.61
N ARG A 540 2.66 24.73 3.34
CA ARG A 540 2.59 26.12 2.91
C ARG A 540 1.14 26.52 2.69
N LEU A 541 0.66 27.47 3.48
CA LEU A 541 -0.68 28.04 3.34
C LEU A 541 -0.59 29.40 2.64
N GLN A 542 -1.29 29.53 1.51
CA GLN A 542 -1.48 30.81 0.82
C GLN A 542 -2.81 31.43 1.23
N ALA A 543 -2.89 31.91 2.48
CA ALA A 543 -4.05 32.62 3.01
C ALA A 543 -3.78 34.12 3.11
N ILE A 544 -4.83 34.94 3.01
CA ILE A 544 -4.74 36.41 3.17
C ILE A 544 -4.31 36.73 4.60
N GLU A 545 -4.95 36.08 5.58
CA GLU A 545 -4.61 36.12 7.00
C GLU A 545 -4.28 34.70 7.47
N PRO A 546 -2.99 34.34 7.65
CA PRO A 546 -2.60 33.03 8.11
C PRO A 546 -2.98 32.83 9.59
N PRO A 547 -3.63 31.71 9.97
CA PRO A 547 -3.96 31.44 11.37
C PRO A 547 -2.71 31.09 12.19
N TYR A 548 -2.81 31.14 13.53
CA TYR A 548 -1.69 30.73 14.40
C TYR A 548 -1.23 29.30 14.09
N ALA A 549 -2.15 28.34 14.15
CA ALA A 549 -1.97 26.96 13.71
C ALA A 549 -3.13 26.53 12.81
N LEU A 550 -3.03 25.37 12.18
CA LEU A 550 -4.10 24.85 11.32
C LEU A 550 -4.20 23.32 11.39
N LEU A 551 -5.41 22.79 11.22
CA LEU A 551 -5.62 21.37 10.88
C LEU A 551 -5.61 21.22 9.36
N ALA A 552 -4.63 20.50 8.83
CA ALA A 552 -4.46 20.29 7.39
C ALA A 552 -5.32 19.10 6.92
N LEU A 553 -6.55 19.36 6.47
CA LEU A 553 -7.50 18.28 6.16
C LEU A 553 -7.33 17.69 4.77
N THR A 554 -7.18 18.54 3.74
CA THR A 554 -6.91 18.11 2.36
C THR A 554 -5.54 18.60 1.94
N MET A 555 -4.61 17.67 1.77
CA MET A 555 -3.22 17.91 1.39
C MET A 555 -2.94 17.30 0.03
N LEU A 556 -2.23 18.05 -0.81
CA LEU A 556 -1.71 17.57 -2.08
C LEU A 556 -0.25 17.97 -2.18
N ARG A 557 0.58 17.03 -2.61
CA ARG A 557 1.98 17.31 -2.88
C ARG A 557 2.11 18.08 -4.19
N THR A 558 2.85 19.18 -4.16
CA THR A 558 3.22 19.90 -5.39
C THR A 558 4.44 19.24 -6.01
N GLY A 559 4.32 18.75 -7.24
CA GLY A 559 5.46 18.23 -7.98
C GLY A 559 6.48 19.35 -8.24
N GLY A 560 7.74 19.14 -7.84
CA GLY A 560 8.86 20.02 -8.26
C GLY A 560 9.78 20.58 -7.16
N GLY A 561 9.55 20.32 -5.87
CA GLY A 561 10.39 20.82 -4.77
C GLY A 561 10.78 19.74 -3.75
N SER A 562 11.68 20.09 -2.82
CA SER A 562 12.21 19.28 -1.70
C SER A 562 11.22 18.24 -1.14
N LYS A 563 11.75 17.11 -0.65
CA LYS A 563 10.98 15.90 -0.31
C LYS A 563 9.83 16.08 0.71
N SER A 564 9.59 17.25 1.28
CA SER A 564 8.69 17.48 2.44
C SER A 564 7.61 18.57 2.29
N GLU A 565 7.44 19.25 1.15
CA GLU A 565 6.47 20.38 1.06
C GLU A 565 5.07 19.94 0.54
N LEU A 566 4.02 20.29 1.30
CA LEU A 566 2.62 19.99 1.02
C LEU A 566 1.80 21.27 0.82
N ARG A 567 0.95 21.26 -0.21
CA ARG A 567 -0.08 22.29 -0.41
C ARG A 567 -1.37 21.85 0.26
N VAL A 568 -1.91 22.70 1.12
CA VAL A 568 -3.22 22.48 1.74
C VAL A 568 -4.29 23.16 0.90
N SER A 569 -5.39 22.45 0.65
CA SER A 569 -6.56 22.96 -0.09
C SER A 569 -7.78 23.17 0.82
N LEU A 570 -7.85 22.45 1.95
CA LEU A 570 -8.91 22.59 2.96
C LEU A 570 -8.27 22.52 4.35
N TYR A 571 -8.58 23.50 5.20
CA TYR A 571 -8.06 23.57 6.56
C TYR A 571 -9.08 24.08 7.57
N VAL A 572 -8.80 23.85 8.85
CA VAL A 572 -9.48 24.50 9.97
C VAL A 572 -8.44 25.36 10.69
N PRO A 573 -8.65 26.68 10.85
CA PRO A 573 -7.75 27.51 11.64
C PRO A 573 -7.83 27.06 13.10
N ILE A 574 -6.68 27.02 13.80
CA ILE A 574 -6.60 26.68 15.23
C ILE A 574 -5.95 27.86 15.95
N PRO A 575 -6.68 28.51 16.88
CA PRO A 575 -6.14 29.62 17.65
C PRO A 575 -5.21 29.11 18.77
N GLU A 576 -4.32 29.97 19.23
CA GLU A 576 -3.27 29.60 20.20
C GLU A 576 -3.84 29.07 21.53
N GLU A 577 -4.99 29.60 21.97
CA GLU A 577 -5.63 29.25 23.24
C GLU A 577 -6.08 27.78 23.29
N LEU A 578 -6.39 27.17 22.14
CA LEU A 578 -6.76 25.75 22.06
C LEU A 578 -5.54 24.82 22.13
N LEU A 579 -4.36 25.31 21.72
CA LEU A 579 -3.10 24.56 21.80
C LEU A 579 -2.41 24.72 23.15
N ALA A 580 -2.68 25.81 23.85
CA ALA A 580 -2.20 26.09 25.21
C ALA A 580 -2.87 25.20 26.30
N GLY A 581 -3.51 24.08 25.91
CA GLY A 581 -4.33 23.21 26.75
C GLY A 581 -3.68 22.84 28.09
N LYS A 582 -4.45 23.03 29.17
CA LYS A 582 -4.18 22.70 30.58
C LYS A 582 -4.11 21.18 30.83
N SER A 583 -3.28 20.44 30.09
CA SER A 583 -3.01 19.04 30.39
C SER A 583 -1.74 18.94 31.26
N ASP A 584 -1.87 18.36 32.46
CA ASP A 584 -0.74 18.07 33.35
C ASP A 584 0.10 16.88 32.86
N SER A 585 -0.36 16.12 31.86
CA SER A 585 0.39 15.00 31.31
C SER A 585 1.41 15.48 30.29
N VAL A 586 2.67 15.50 30.71
CA VAL A 586 3.82 15.78 29.87
C VAL A 586 4.53 14.46 29.55
N ASN A 587 4.57 14.12 28.26
CA ASN A 587 5.37 13.01 27.76
C ASN A 587 6.66 13.53 27.11
N TYR A 588 7.66 12.66 27.00
CA TYR A 588 8.90 12.98 26.32
C TYR A 588 9.17 11.97 25.21
N GLU A 589 9.69 12.45 24.09
CA GLU A 589 10.14 11.66 22.95
C GLU A 589 11.57 12.06 22.58
N LEU A 590 12.29 11.21 21.84
CA LEU A 590 13.57 11.57 21.24
C LEU A 590 13.43 11.71 19.72
N LEU A 591 13.89 12.84 19.20
CA LEU A 591 13.88 13.15 17.77
C LEU A 591 15.30 13.10 17.20
N TRP A 592 15.49 12.33 16.14
CA TRP A 592 16.77 12.24 15.42
C TRP A 592 17.01 13.47 14.54
N ARG A 593 18.15 14.15 14.71
CA ARG A 593 18.63 15.27 13.89
C ARG A 593 19.77 14.82 13.00
N SER A 594 19.47 14.44 11.76
CA SER A 594 20.47 13.92 10.81
C SER A 594 21.65 14.86 10.57
N GLY A 595 21.40 16.16 10.37
CA GLY A 595 22.47 17.14 10.14
C GLY A 595 23.42 17.36 11.33
N GLN A 596 23.05 16.89 12.54
CA GLN A 596 23.85 17.00 13.76
C GLN A 596 24.21 15.64 14.35
N GLU A 597 23.80 14.55 13.69
CA GLU A 597 23.99 13.15 14.12
C GLU A 597 23.69 12.89 15.61
N ARG A 598 22.56 13.42 16.09
CA ARG A 598 22.16 13.31 17.50
C ARG A 598 20.66 13.19 17.70
N PHE A 599 20.28 12.64 18.84
CA PHE A 599 18.93 12.77 19.40
C PHE A 599 18.79 14.05 20.20
N ILE A 600 17.63 14.69 20.07
CA ILE A 600 17.17 15.78 20.93
C ILE A 600 15.89 15.35 21.63
N GLY A 601 15.64 15.89 22.83
CA GLY A 601 14.37 15.68 23.52
C GLY A 601 13.26 16.48 22.87
N VAL A 602 12.04 15.94 22.91
CA VAL A 602 10.83 16.65 22.57
C VAL A 602 9.87 16.47 23.73
N GLU A 603 9.52 17.57 24.38
CA GLU A 603 8.42 17.63 25.33
C GLU A 603 7.11 17.60 24.52
N VAL A 604 6.33 16.55 24.70
CA VAL A 604 5.04 16.33 24.03
C VAL A 604 3.93 16.54 25.05
N ARG A 605 3.15 17.59 24.84
CA ARG A 605 1.86 17.82 25.48
C ARG A 605 0.75 17.50 24.48
N GLU A 606 -0.48 17.42 24.97
CA GLU A 606 -1.67 17.01 24.21
C GLU A 606 -1.75 17.60 22.79
N PHE A 607 -1.36 18.89 22.61
CA PHE A 607 -1.36 19.55 21.29
C PHE A 607 -0.12 20.42 21.03
N SER A 608 0.96 20.25 21.80
CA SER A 608 2.20 21.01 21.55
C SER A 608 3.44 20.14 21.70
N ARG A 609 4.40 20.39 20.81
CA ARG A 609 5.73 19.77 20.83
C ARG A 609 6.75 20.87 21.03
N LYS A 610 7.56 20.76 22.08
CA LYS A 610 8.66 21.69 22.34
C LYS A 610 9.97 20.92 22.34
N GLU A 611 10.90 21.34 21.49
CA GLU A 611 12.24 20.77 21.49
C GLU A 611 12.99 21.15 22.76
N VAL A 612 13.64 20.16 23.36
CA VAL A 612 14.45 20.28 24.58
C VAL A 612 15.82 19.70 24.27
N LEU A 613 16.84 20.55 24.24
CA LEU A 613 18.21 20.07 24.10
C LEU A 613 18.63 19.37 25.40
N PRO A 614 19.22 18.15 25.35
CA PRO A 614 19.60 17.42 26.57
C PRO A 614 20.52 18.22 27.51
N GLN A 615 21.36 19.10 26.95
CA GLN A 615 22.26 19.99 27.69
C GLN A 615 21.56 21.16 28.41
N GLU A 616 20.34 21.49 28.00
CA GLU A 616 19.50 22.57 28.55
C GLU A 616 18.34 22.02 29.38
N ALA A 617 18.20 20.70 29.45
CA ALA A 617 17.14 20.02 30.19
C ALA A 617 17.38 20.11 31.71
N SER A 618 16.29 20.24 32.48
CA SER A 618 16.38 20.10 33.93
C SER A 618 16.76 18.66 34.32
N PRO A 619 17.31 18.40 35.52
CA PRO A 619 17.73 17.05 35.92
C PRO A 619 16.62 16.00 35.82
N LYS A 620 15.38 16.40 36.15
CA LYS A 620 14.20 15.52 36.05
C LYS A 620 13.88 15.15 34.60
N VAL A 621 13.90 16.14 33.70
CA VAL A 621 13.62 15.92 32.27
C VAL A 621 14.73 15.12 31.62
N LEU A 622 15.99 15.43 31.96
CA LEU A 622 17.13 14.70 31.44
C LEU A 622 17.08 13.21 31.83
N ALA A 623 16.67 12.88 33.06
CA ALA A 623 16.50 11.49 33.47
C ALA A 623 15.49 10.75 32.59
N GLN A 624 14.31 11.35 32.35
CA GLN A 624 13.28 10.77 31.48
C GLN A 624 13.77 10.63 30.03
N LEU A 625 14.50 11.62 29.50
CA LEU A 625 15.08 11.53 28.16
C LEU A 625 16.13 10.41 28.06
N LYS A 626 16.92 10.17 29.11
CA LYS A 626 17.91 9.08 29.13
C LYS A 626 17.23 7.71 29.09
N GLU A 627 16.12 7.52 29.80
CA GLU A 627 15.34 6.26 29.78
C GLU A 627 14.88 5.88 28.36
N LEU A 628 14.63 6.88 27.50
CA LEU A 628 14.18 6.67 26.12
C LEU A 628 15.30 6.31 25.13
N THR A 629 16.57 6.55 25.48
CA THR A 629 17.72 6.40 24.56
C THR A 629 17.91 4.97 24.09
N VAL A 630 17.73 3.99 24.98
CA VAL A 630 17.93 2.57 24.66
C VAL A 630 16.98 2.10 23.56
N ALA A 631 15.68 2.24 23.77
CA ALA A 631 14.66 1.80 22.82
C ALA A 631 14.77 2.54 21.49
N THR A 632 15.08 3.84 21.51
CA THR A 632 15.21 4.65 20.29
C THR A 632 16.49 4.35 19.51
N TRP A 633 17.61 4.03 20.17
CA TRP A 633 18.81 3.56 19.49
C TRP A 633 18.61 2.18 18.87
N LYS A 634 17.93 1.25 19.57
CA LYS A 634 17.60 -0.08 19.05
C LYS A 634 16.82 0.04 17.74
N ASP A 635 15.70 0.77 17.75
CA ASP A 635 14.88 1.04 16.56
C ASP A 635 15.67 1.72 15.43
N LYS A 636 16.53 2.70 15.76
CA LYS A 636 17.31 3.44 14.76
C LYS A 636 18.40 2.58 14.10
N ILE A 637 19.10 1.76 14.88
CA ILE A 637 20.17 0.88 14.39
C ILE A 637 19.60 -0.20 13.48
N GLU A 638 18.45 -0.79 13.84
CA GLU A 638 17.75 -1.78 13.02
C GLU A 638 17.30 -1.20 11.67
N LYS A 639 16.64 -0.03 11.69
CA LYS A 639 16.11 0.61 10.46
C LYS A 639 17.19 1.00 9.45
N GLU A 640 18.34 1.46 9.93
CA GLU A 640 19.43 1.95 9.08
C GLU A 640 20.53 0.90 8.84
N ASN A 641 20.37 -0.31 9.40
CA ASN A 641 21.35 -1.39 9.37
C ASN A 641 22.76 -0.94 9.85
N TRP A 642 22.82 -0.28 11.01
CA TRP A 642 24.05 0.30 11.57
C TRP A 642 24.78 -0.61 12.56
N SER A 643 24.42 -1.90 12.64
CA SER A 643 25.10 -2.89 13.48
C SER A 643 26.62 -2.91 13.26
N GLY A 644 27.07 -2.74 12.01
CA GLY A 644 28.49 -2.68 11.66
C GLY A 644 29.27 -1.48 12.24
N LYS A 645 28.63 -0.48 12.86
CA LYS A 645 29.32 0.66 13.50
C LYS A 645 29.96 0.31 14.84
N TYR A 646 29.49 -0.74 15.50
CA TYR A 646 30.00 -1.18 16.80
C TYR A 646 30.29 -2.69 16.86
N LEU A 647 29.68 -3.49 15.99
CA LEU A 647 29.83 -4.94 15.95
C LEU A 647 30.79 -5.37 14.83
N SER A 648 32.06 -4.97 14.94
CA SER A 648 33.12 -5.35 13.99
C SER A 648 33.40 -6.86 13.97
N GLU A 649 34.13 -7.35 12.96
CA GLU A 649 34.56 -8.76 12.94
C GLU A 649 35.38 -9.16 14.18
N ASP A 650 36.16 -8.22 14.74
CA ASP A 650 36.98 -8.46 15.91
C ASP A 650 36.12 -8.56 17.19
N VAL A 651 35.08 -7.72 17.32
CA VAL A 651 34.10 -7.81 18.42
C VAL A 651 33.26 -9.08 18.31
N GLN A 652 32.82 -9.46 17.12
CA GLN A 652 32.10 -10.71 16.90
C GLN A 652 32.97 -11.92 17.27
N THR A 653 34.25 -11.90 16.88
CA THR A 653 35.21 -12.94 17.25
C THR A 653 35.37 -13.04 18.78
N LEU A 654 35.46 -11.89 19.46
CA LEU A 654 35.54 -11.85 20.92
C LEU A 654 34.30 -12.46 21.58
N LEU A 655 33.09 -12.10 21.13
CA LEU A 655 31.83 -12.66 21.61
C LEU A 655 31.78 -14.19 21.44
N VAL A 656 32.16 -14.69 20.26
CA VAL A 656 32.19 -16.14 20.00
C VAL A 656 33.16 -16.85 20.95
N LYS A 657 34.33 -16.27 21.23
CA LYS A 657 35.27 -16.83 22.21
C LYS A 657 34.69 -16.85 23.61
N MET A 658 34.00 -15.78 24.03
CA MET A 658 33.37 -15.70 25.36
C MET A 658 32.26 -16.76 25.52
N ARG A 659 31.41 -16.94 24.50
CA ARG A 659 30.40 -18.01 24.46
C ARG A 659 31.02 -19.41 24.52
N LEU A 660 32.06 -19.65 23.73
CA LEU A 660 32.83 -20.90 23.77
C LEU A 660 33.43 -21.17 25.15
N ALA A 661 33.94 -20.13 25.82
CA ALA A 661 34.51 -20.24 27.16
C ALA A 661 33.46 -20.66 28.19
N SER A 662 32.29 -20.02 28.18
CA SER A 662 31.17 -20.38 29.06
C SER A 662 30.71 -21.82 28.84
N ARG A 663 30.59 -22.25 27.58
CA ARG A 663 30.15 -23.61 27.25
C ARG A 663 31.16 -24.70 27.60
N LEU A 664 32.45 -24.48 27.34
CA LEU A 664 33.50 -25.48 27.53
C LEU A 664 34.03 -25.55 28.97
N TYR A 665 33.83 -24.48 29.75
CA TYR A 665 34.31 -24.38 31.11
C TYR A 665 33.20 -23.87 32.06
N PRO A 666 32.09 -24.62 32.19
CA PRO A 666 30.97 -24.23 33.07
C PRO A 666 31.41 -24.10 34.54
N GLU A 667 32.50 -24.75 34.94
CA GLU A 667 33.09 -24.65 36.28
C GLU A 667 33.52 -23.23 36.68
N TYR A 668 33.77 -22.34 35.72
CA TYR A 668 34.12 -20.94 35.99
C TYR A 668 32.89 -20.02 36.17
N GLY A 669 31.68 -20.50 35.88
CA GLY A 669 30.45 -19.70 36.00
C GLY A 669 30.45 -18.44 35.12
N LEU A 670 30.98 -18.54 33.90
CA LEU A 670 31.09 -17.41 32.97
C LEU A 670 29.74 -17.09 32.31
N PRO A 671 29.46 -15.82 31.94
CA PRO A 671 28.22 -15.44 31.27
C PRO A 671 28.05 -16.18 29.94
N GLU A 672 26.80 -16.55 29.62
CA GLU A 672 26.49 -17.33 28.41
C GLU A 672 26.33 -16.43 27.17
N PHE A 673 26.12 -15.12 27.35
CA PHE A 673 25.82 -14.16 26.29
C PHE A 673 24.58 -14.57 25.48
N ASN A 674 23.56 -15.03 26.22
CA ASN A 674 22.23 -15.30 25.68
C ASN A 674 21.47 -13.98 25.41
N ASP A 675 20.24 -14.06 24.92
CA ASP A 675 19.49 -12.86 24.53
C ASP A 675 19.27 -11.88 25.70
N GLU A 676 19.10 -12.40 26.93
CA GLU A 676 18.94 -11.59 28.14
C GLU A 676 20.24 -10.85 28.50
N ASP A 677 21.38 -11.54 28.46
CA ASP A 677 22.70 -10.93 28.66
C ASP A 677 22.97 -9.83 27.62
N MET A 678 22.66 -10.12 26.35
CA MET A 678 22.87 -9.20 25.24
C MET A 678 21.96 -7.96 25.34
N GLU A 679 20.76 -8.11 25.89
CA GLU A 679 19.87 -6.99 26.20
C GLU A 679 20.46 -6.10 27.30
N ILE A 680 20.96 -6.67 28.41
CA ILE A 680 21.63 -5.91 29.47
C ILE A 680 22.85 -5.14 28.94
N ILE A 681 23.69 -5.79 28.13
CA ILE A 681 24.86 -5.17 27.50
C ILE A 681 24.44 -4.01 26.60
N PHE A 682 23.40 -4.20 25.80
CA PHE A 682 22.92 -3.17 24.88
C PHE A 682 22.30 -1.98 25.64
N ASP A 683 21.56 -2.25 26.72
CA ASP A 683 21.00 -1.24 27.59
C ASP A 683 22.10 -0.35 28.17
N GLU A 684 23.17 -0.94 28.71
CA GLU A 684 24.32 -0.17 29.21
C GLU A 684 25.05 0.59 28.08
N PHE A 685 25.13 -0.01 26.90
CA PHE A 685 25.77 0.60 25.73
C PHE A 685 25.04 1.87 25.27
N ALA A 686 23.72 1.82 25.15
CA ALA A 686 22.89 2.89 24.61
C ALA A 686 22.38 3.88 25.67
N SER A 687 22.33 3.47 26.95
CA SER A 687 21.74 4.27 28.02
C SER A 687 22.42 5.63 28.19
N GLY A 688 21.60 6.67 28.08
CA GLY A 688 21.98 8.06 28.22
C GLY A 688 22.87 8.60 27.10
N VAL A 689 23.02 7.86 26.00
CA VAL A 689 23.79 8.30 24.84
C VAL A 689 22.87 9.04 23.87
N PHE A 690 23.22 10.27 23.51
CA PHE A 690 22.44 11.08 22.57
C PHE A 690 23.13 11.31 21.22
N LEU A 691 24.44 11.07 21.13
CA LEU A 691 25.25 11.34 19.94
C LEU A 691 25.68 10.04 19.28
N LEU A 692 25.60 9.99 17.95
CA LEU A 692 26.02 8.80 17.19
C LEU A 692 27.49 8.46 17.34
N ARG A 693 28.36 9.47 17.43
CA ARG A 693 29.81 9.25 17.61
C ARG A 693 30.14 8.45 18.87
N ASP A 694 29.25 8.48 19.87
CA ASP A 694 29.42 7.79 21.14
C ASP A 694 28.90 6.33 21.07
N ILE A 695 28.12 5.98 20.04
CA ILE A 695 27.74 4.61 19.66
C ILE A 695 28.84 4.04 18.75
N ASN A 696 29.88 3.49 19.36
CA ASN A 696 31.06 3.00 18.65
C ASN A 696 31.61 1.68 19.24
N GLU A 697 32.49 1.05 18.46
CA GLU A 697 33.12 -0.23 18.79
C GLU A 697 33.87 -0.24 20.13
N ASN A 698 34.65 0.81 20.42
CA ASN A 698 35.46 0.86 21.64
C ASN A 698 34.59 0.84 22.90
N ARG A 699 33.48 1.59 22.89
CA ARG A 699 32.51 1.60 24.00
C ARG A 699 31.87 0.24 24.17
N TYR A 700 31.37 -0.35 23.08
CA TYR A 700 30.69 -1.65 23.12
C TYR A 700 31.63 -2.77 23.61
N ARG A 701 32.85 -2.81 23.07
CA ARG A 701 33.88 -3.77 23.49
C ARG A 701 34.24 -3.64 24.97
N ALA A 702 34.38 -2.41 25.49
CA ALA A 702 34.69 -2.19 26.89
C ALA A 702 33.61 -2.75 27.82
N ILE A 703 32.33 -2.62 27.45
CA ILE A 703 31.19 -3.18 28.21
C ILE A 703 31.22 -4.70 28.16
N LEU A 704 31.47 -5.31 26.99
CA LEU A 704 31.63 -6.77 26.88
C LEU A 704 32.76 -7.31 27.74
N GLU A 705 33.92 -6.67 27.70
CA GLU A 705 35.10 -7.03 28.49
C GLU A 705 34.86 -6.88 30.00
N GLU A 706 34.05 -5.90 30.39
CA GLU A 706 33.62 -5.69 31.78
C GLU A 706 32.60 -6.74 32.22
N TYR A 707 31.57 -7.00 31.42
CA TYR A 707 30.53 -8.00 31.66
C TYR A 707 31.13 -9.42 31.78
N PHE A 708 32.10 -9.75 30.93
CA PHE A 708 32.81 -11.02 30.99
C PHE A 708 33.73 -11.15 32.21
N GLY A 709 34.25 -10.02 32.72
CA GLY A 709 35.26 -9.96 33.77
C GLY A 709 36.68 -9.77 33.22
N LYS A 710 37.20 -8.55 33.38
CA LYS A 710 38.52 -8.12 32.87
C LYS A 710 39.69 -9.01 33.32
N SER A 711 39.61 -9.61 34.50
CA SER A 711 40.64 -10.52 35.02
C SER A 711 40.76 -11.83 34.21
N MET A 712 39.68 -12.28 33.57
CA MET A 712 39.63 -13.53 32.82
C MET A 712 40.07 -13.37 31.36
N LEU A 713 40.25 -12.14 30.85
CA LEU A 713 40.61 -11.89 29.45
C LEU A 713 41.98 -12.46 29.08
N ALA A 714 42.95 -12.41 29.99
CA ALA A 714 44.27 -13.00 29.75
C ALA A 714 44.18 -14.53 29.60
N TRP A 715 43.32 -15.17 30.40
CA TRP A 715 43.03 -16.59 30.28
C TRP A 715 42.27 -16.88 28.98
N LEU A 716 41.23 -16.11 28.65
CA LEU A 716 40.45 -16.26 27.41
C LEU A 716 41.34 -16.25 26.16
N ASN A 717 42.23 -15.25 26.07
CA ASN A 717 43.15 -15.11 24.94
C ASN A 717 44.21 -16.21 24.87
N LYS A 718 44.59 -16.80 26.01
CA LYS A 718 45.50 -17.95 26.05
C LYS A 718 44.78 -19.23 25.60
N THR A 719 43.55 -19.44 26.05
CA THR A 719 42.74 -20.64 25.80
C THR A 719 42.18 -20.67 24.38
N PHE A 720 41.80 -19.49 23.86
CA PHE A 720 41.28 -19.26 22.51
C PHE A 720 42.16 -18.23 21.77
N PRO A 721 43.37 -18.64 21.35
CA PRO A 721 44.34 -17.73 20.74
C PRO A 721 43.91 -17.24 19.36
N ASP A 722 44.39 -16.07 18.93
CA ASP A 722 44.13 -15.54 17.58
C ASP A 722 44.98 -16.22 16.52
N HIS A 723 46.15 -16.75 16.90
CA HIS A 723 47.12 -17.30 15.95
C HIS A 723 47.75 -18.59 16.47
N TYR A 724 48.04 -19.48 15.52
CA TYR A 724 48.88 -20.66 15.72
C TYR A 724 50.23 -20.45 15.01
N VAL A 725 51.34 -20.70 15.71
CA VAL A 725 52.67 -20.66 15.11
C VAL A 725 52.98 -22.04 14.54
N LEU A 726 53.05 -22.13 13.21
CA LEU A 726 53.37 -23.34 12.47
C LEU A 726 54.85 -23.73 12.69
N PRO A 727 55.22 -25.01 12.49
CA PRO A 727 56.62 -25.49 12.65
C PRO A 727 57.66 -24.72 11.82
N ASN A 728 57.24 -24.13 10.71
CA ASN A 728 58.08 -23.29 9.85
C ASN A 728 58.19 -21.81 10.32
N GLY A 729 57.66 -21.48 11.51
CA GLY A 729 57.67 -20.14 12.10
C GLY A 729 56.60 -19.19 11.57
N LYS A 730 55.79 -19.57 10.56
CA LYS A 730 54.69 -18.75 10.06
C LYS A 730 53.50 -18.79 11.00
N ARG A 731 52.65 -17.75 10.94
CA ARG A 731 51.42 -17.65 11.74
C ARG A 731 50.20 -17.99 10.88
N ALA A 732 49.36 -18.89 11.37
CA ALA A 732 48.02 -19.15 10.85
C ALA A 732 46.99 -18.51 11.80
N ARG A 733 46.02 -17.76 11.27
CA ARG A 733 44.96 -17.13 12.08
C ARG A 733 43.87 -18.15 12.36
N TYR A 734 43.41 -18.21 13.61
CA TYR A 734 42.18 -18.92 13.96
C TYR A 734 40.97 -18.09 13.54
N ARG A 735 39.98 -18.75 12.96
CA ARG A 735 38.68 -18.17 12.66
C ARG A 735 37.63 -18.85 13.52
N TYR A 736 37.02 -18.08 14.42
CA TYR A 736 35.95 -18.52 15.31
C TYR A 736 34.61 -18.11 14.69
N GLN A 737 33.69 -19.06 14.53
CA GLN A 737 32.38 -18.82 13.94
C GLN A 737 31.29 -19.57 14.71
N GLU A 738 30.13 -18.94 14.78
CA GLU A 738 28.87 -19.59 15.14
C GLU A 738 28.21 -20.10 13.84
N VAL A 739 27.68 -21.32 13.87
CA VAL A 739 27.12 -22.02 12.71
C VAL A 739 25.72 -22.51 13.07
N ALA A 740 24.72 -22.11 12.29
CA ALA A 740 23.34 -22.51 12.52
C ALA A 740 23.17 -24.04 12.40
N PRO A 741 22.33 -24.67 13.26
CA PRO A 741 22.10 -26.12 13.23
C PRO A 741 21.65 -26.65 11.86
N ASP A 742 20.80 -25.89 11.16
CA ASP A 742 20.18 -26.29 9.89
C ASP A 742 21.13 -26.20 8.67
N GLU A 743 22.06 -25.25 8.66
CA GLU A 743 23.08 -25.16 7.60
C GLU A 743 24.14 -26.27 7.73
N ALA A 744 24.44 -26.71 8.96
CA ALA A 744 25.35 -27.82 9.23
C ALA A 744 24.76 -29.17 8.79
N ALA A 745 23.45 -29.37 9.01
CA ALA A 745 22.74 -30.59 8.64
C ALA A 745 22.51 -30.73 7.12
N SER A 746 22.23 -29.63 6.41
CA SER A 746 21.95 -29.67 4.97
C SER A 746 23.17 -29.92 4.08
N ARG A 747 24.40 -29.67 4.55
CA ARG A 747 25.63 -29.78 3.73
C ARG A 747 26.45 -31.03 3.99
N ASN A 748 26.52 -31.56 5.22
CA ASN A 748 27.21 -32.81 5.52
C ASN A 748 26.86 -33.34 6.92
N PRO A 749 26.26 -34.54 7.09
CA PRO A 749 25.93 -35.10 8.41
C PRO A 749 27.14 -35.25 9.35
N ASN A 750 28.35 -35.41 8.80
CA ASN A 750 29.58 -35.54 9.59
C ASN A 750 30.07 -34.22 10.22
N LEU A 751 29.55 -33.06 9.80
CA LEU A 751 29.90 -31.77 10.41
C LEU A 751 29.32 -31.67 11.83
N VAL A 752 28.08 -32.15 12.03
CA VAL A 752 27.33 -32.10 13.30
C VAL A 752 28.00 -32.94 14.40
N THR A 753 28.69 -34.03 14.05
CA THR A 753 29.33 -34.94 15.01
C THR A 753 30.72 -34.51 15.51
N GLN A 754 31.34 -33.46 14.94
CA GLN A 754 32.71 -33.05 15.33
C GLN A 754 32.89 -31.57 15.67
N SER A 755 31.94 -30.70 15.30
CA SER A 755 31.82 -29.36 15.88
C SER A 755 31.07 -29.45 17.21
N LEU A 756 31.53 -28.74 18.24
CA LEU A 756 30.72 -28.53 19.44
C LEU A 756 29.43 -27.81 19.00
N GLU A 757 28.26 -28.37 19.31
CA GLU A 757 26.90 -27.84 19.02
C GLU A 757 26.85 -26.36 18.61
N GLY A 758 26.92 -26.07 17.31
CA GLY A 758 26.76 -24.71 16.77
C GLY A 758 28.02 -23.83 16.67
N PHE A 759 29.23 -24.34 16.93
CA PHE A 759 30.48 -23.57 16.80
C PHE A 759 31.52 -24.25 15.91
N LEU A 760 32.18 -23.46 15.07
CA LEU A 760 33.26 -23.91 14.18
C LEU A 760 34.50 -23.06 14.39
N VAL A 761 35.63 -23.72 14.65
CA VAL A 761 36.96 -23.10 14.68
C VAL A 761 37.81 -23.66 13.56
N GLU A 762 38.35 -22.76 12.73
CA GLU A 762 39.20 -23.12 11.60
C GLU A 762 40.58 -22.48 11.70
N ILE A 763 41.60 -23.16 11.18
CA ILE A 763 42.89 -22.56 10.85
C ILE A 763 43.14 -22.69 9.35
N SER A 764 43.31 -21.55 8.69
CA SER A 764 43.62 -21.51 7.26
C SER A 764 45.12 -21.31 7.05
N ALA A 765 45.74 -22.24 6.33
CA ALA A 765 47.15 -22.16 5.98
C ALA A 765 47.40 -22.84 4.63
N ARG A 766 48.46 -22.44 3.94
CA ARG A 766 48.82 -23.06 2.66
C ARG A 766 49.28 -24.48 2.88
N ILE A 767 49.02 -25.33 1.89
CA ILE A 767 49.37 -26.73 1.92
C ILE A 767 50.87 -26.95 2.18
N GLU A 768 51.76 -26.13 1.61
CA GLU A 768 53.20 -26.20 1.88
C GLU A 768 53.58 -25.87 3.33
N ASP A 769 52.74 -25.07 4.00
CA ASP A 769 52.98 -24.62 5.37
C ASP A 769 52.48 -25.65 6.41
N LEU A 770 51.65 -26.60 5.98
CA LEU A 770 51.07 -27.67 6.80
C LEU A 770 51.82 -29.01 6.70
N MET A 771 52.79 -29.14 5.79
CA MET A 771 53.45 -30.42 5.47
C MET A 771 54.16 -31.08 6.67
N GLN A 772 54.53 -30.31 7.70
CA GLN A 772 55.18 -30.83 8.92
C GLN A 772 54.18 -31.18 10.04
N LEU A 773 52.88 -30.99 9.81
CA LEU A 773 51.84 -31.23 10.81
C LEU A 773 51.09 -32.54 10.52
N ARG A 774 50.74 -33.25 11.59
CA ARG A 774 50.02 -34.53 11.57
C ARG A 774 48.94 -34.54 12.63
N GLY A 775 47.96 -35.41 12.44
CA GLY A 775 46.90 -35.66 13.40
C GLY A 775 45.82 -34.58 13.43
N GLU A 776 45.02 -34.66 14.49
CA GLU A 776 44.01 -33.67 14.83
C GLU A 776 44.64 -32.46 15.51
N HIS A 777 44.08 -31.27 15.26
CA HIS A 777 44.41 -30.06 16.01
C HIS A 777 43.35 -29.79 17.05
N ARG A 778 43.78 -29.50 18.28
CA ARG A 778 42.89 -29.18 19.39
C ARG A 778 43.41 -28.00 20.19
N ILE A 779 42.49 -27.15 20.64
CA ILE A 779 42.71 -26.03 21.56
C ILE A 779 41.80 -26.20 22.79
N ALA A 780 41.82 -25.23 23.71
CA ALA A 780 41.02 -25.25 24.93
C ALA A 780 41.22 -26.56 25.75
N ASP A 781 42.47 -26.84 26.13
CA ASP A 781 42.87 -28.04 26.89
C ASP A 781 42.43 -29.36 26.24
N GLY A 782 42.39 -29.41 24.91
CA GLY A 782 41.98 -30.58 24.14
C GLY A 782 40.47 -30.72 23.94
N LYS A 783 39.65 -29.86 24.58
CA LYS A 783 38.19 -29.91 24.53
C LYS A 783 37.63 -29.48 23.17
N LEU A 784 38.33 -28.62 22.43
CA LEU A 784 37.84 -28.08 21.16
C LEU A 784 38.72 -28.53 19.99
N LYS A 785 38.10 -29.23 19.03
CA LYS A 785 38.75 -29.64 17.78
C LYS A 785 38.75 -28.47 16.79
N VAL A 786 39.84 -28.32 16.05
CA VAL A 786 40.02 -27.25 15.06
C VAL A 786 40.14 -27.86 13.67
N ARG A 787 39.40 -27.29 12.71
CA ARG A 787 39.43 -27.72 11.31
C ARG A 787 40.56 -27.04 10.57
N TYR A 788 41.31 -27.80 9.80
CA TYR A 788 42.26 -27.26 8.84
C TYR A 788 41.53 -26.86 7.56
N ASP A 789 41.72 -25.63 7.13
CA ASP A 789 41.36 -25.13 5.80
C ASP A 789 42.64 -25.03 4.98
N ILE A 790 42.86 -26.05 4.15
CA ILE A 790 44.10 -26.23 3.40
C ILE A 790 44.02 -25.39 2.13
N LEU A 791 44.89 -24.38 2.04
CA LEU A 791 44.91 -23.42 0.94
C LEU A 791 45.97 -23.78 -0.12
N ALA A 792 45.66 -23.47 -1.38
CA ALA A 792 46.64 -23.48 -2.46
C ALA A 792 47.63 -22.31 -2.32
N PRO A 793 48.72 -22.27 -3.11
CA PRO A 793 49.66 -21.14 -3.10
C PRO A 793 49.02 -19.76 -3.36
N ASN A 794 47.86 -19.72 -4.02
CA ASN A 794 47.07 -18.52 -4.26
C ASN A 794 46.01 -18.22 -3.18
N PHE A 795 46.09 -18.85 -2.00
CA PHE A 795 45.18 -18.69 -0.87
C PHE A 795 43.73 -19.13 -1.11
N ARG A 796 43.45 -19.93 -2.14
CA ARG A 796 42.13 -20.56 -2.31
C ARG A 796 42.03 -21.87 -1.55
N THR A 797 40.91 -22.10 -0.87
CA THR A 797 40.59 -23.39 -0.24
C THR A 797 40.64 -24.52 -1.27
N ILE A 798 41.42 -25.55 -0.96
CA ILE A 798 41.47 -26.80 -1.72
C ILE A 798 40.62 -27.84 -1.02
N GLN A 799 40.89 -28.05 0.27
CA GLN A 799 40.24 -29.07 1.06
C GLN A 799 40.16 -28.63 2.52
N LYS A 800 39.07 -29.01 3.18
CA LYS A 800 38.91 -28.85 4.62
C LYS A 800 38.99 -30.23 5.28
N THR A 801 39.79 -30.36 6.34
CA THR A 801 39.95 -31.63 7.07
C THR A 801 40.07 -31.42 8.56
N TRP A 802 39.62 -32.38 9.33
CA TRP A 802 39.76 -32.42 10.80
C TRP A 802 40.99 -33.20 11.26
N ASP A 803 41.60 -33.98 10.35
CA ASP A 803 42.81 -34.76 10.60
C ASP A 803 43.73 -34.63 9.38
N LEU A 804 44.94 -34.12 9.62
CA LEU A 804 45.95 -34.00 8.58
C LEU A 804 46.55 -35.36 8.20
N THR A 805 46.62 -36.32 9.12
CA THR A 805 47.17 -37.66 8.82
C THR A 805 46.35 -38.35 7.74
N GLY A 806 45.02 -38.41 7.92
CA GLY A 806 44.11 -38.94 6.91
C GLY A 806 44.18 -38.20 5.58
N PHE A 807 44.33 -36.87 5.59
CA PHE A 807 44.50 -36.07 4.37
C PHE A 807 45.78 -36.45 3.60
N TRP A 808 46.93 -36.49 4.28
CA TRP A 808 48.21 -36.82 3.66
C TRP A 808 48.25 -38.25 3.09
N GLN A 809 47.61 -39.20 3.77
CA GLN A 809 47.59 -40.61 3.36
C GLN A 809 46.60 -40.89 2.21
N ASN A 810 45.41 -40.29 2.26
CA ASN A 810 44.30 -40.73 1.41
C ASN A 810 43.93 -39.73 0.31
N THR A 811 44.12 -38.43 0.51
CA THR A 811 43.60 -37.40 -0.43
C THR A 811 44.70 -36.56 -1.09
N TYR A 812 45.87 -36.43 -0.45
CA TYR A 812 46.96 -35.59 -0.96
C TYR A 812 47.46 -36.03 -2.34
N ALA A 813 47.48 -37.32 -2.66
CA ALA A 813 47.96 -37.80 -3.98
C ALA A 813 47.14 -37.24 -5.16
N GLU A 814 45.82 -37.15 -4.99
CA GLU A 814 44.91 -36.59 -5.99
C GLU A 814 45.05 -35.08 -6.09
N VAL A 815 45.03 -34.39 -4.94
CA VAL A 815 45.21 -32.94 -4.83
C VAL A 815 46.57 -32.51 -5.42
N ARG A 816 47.63 -33.27 -5.14
CA ARG A 816 48.98 -33.06 -5.68
C ARG A 816 48.99 -33.10 -7.21
N LYS A 817 48.26 -34.02 -7.84
CA LYS A 817 48.20 -34.14 -9.31
C LYS A 817 47.60 -32.88 -9.93
N GLU A 818 46.52 -32.36 -9.33
CA GLU A 818 45.87 -31.11 -9.77
C GLU A 818 46.79 -29.89 -9.56
N LEU A 819 47.35 -29.76 -8.35
CA LEU A 819 48.20 -28.61 -8.00
C LEU A 819 49.52 -28.59 -8.77
N ARG A 820 50.12 -29.75 -9.08
CA ARG A 820 51.33 -29.85 -9.89
C ARG A 820 51.10 -29.32 -11.31
N GLY A 821 49.91 -29.53 -11.87
CA GLY A 821 49.52 -28.98 -13.17
C GLY A 821 49.34 -27.45 -13.14
N ARG A 822 48.69 -26.91 -12.10
CA ARG A 822 48.42 -25.47 -11.97
C ARG A 822 49.60 -24.65 -11.44
N TYR A 823 50.46 -25.25 -10.61
CA TYR A 823 51.59 -24.61 -9.93
C TYR A 823 52.87 -25.44 -10.08
N PRO A 824 53.42 -25.57 -11.31
CA PRO A 824 54.54 -26.48 -11.60
C PRO A 824 55.87 -26.07 -10.95
N LYS A 825 56.00 -24.79 -10.53
CA LYS A 825 57.21 -24.25 -9.89
C LYS A 825 57.26 -24.50 -8.38
N HIS A 826 56.18 -24.99 -7.77
CA HIS A 826 56.15 -25.30 -6.33
C HIS A 826 56.62 -26.75 -6.07
N PRO A 827 57.34 -27.00 -4.97
CA PRO A 827 57.78 -28.34 -4.62
C PRO A 827 56.59 -29.18 -4.11
N TRP A 828 56.27 -30.26 -4.82
CA TRP A 828 55.20 -31.19 -4.48
C TRP A 828 55.78 -32.57 -4.17
N PRO A 829 56.22 -32.85 -2.92
CA PRO A 829 56.87 -34.10 -2.57
C PRO A 829 55.94 -35.30 -2.79
N GLU A 830 56.51 -36.44 -3.21
CA GLU A 830 55.76 -37.70 -3.41
C GLU A 830 55.27 -38.29 -2.09
N VAL A 831 56.09 -38.13 -1.05
CA VAL A 831 55.83 -38.58 0.31
C VAL A 831 56.00 -37.37 1.22
N VAL A 832 54.96 -37.05 1.98
CA VAL A 832 55.02 -36.07 3.06
C VAL A 832 55.32 -36.89 4.32
N ILE A 833 56.54 -36.77 4.87
CA ILE A 833 56.98 -37.52 6.07
C ILE A 833 56.33 -36.91 7.31
#